data_AF-A0A6G2KFJ1-F1
#
_entry.id   AF-A0A6G2KFJ1-F1
#
_cell.length_a   1.000
_cell.length_b   1.000
_cell.length_c   1.000
_cell.angle_alpha   90.00
_cell.angle_beta   90.00
_cell.angle_gamma   90.00
#
_symmetry.space_group_name_H-M   'P 1'
#
loop_
_entity.id
_entity.type
_entity.pdbx_description
1 polymer ?
#
loop_
_entity_poly.entity_id
_entity_poly.type
_entity_poly.pdbx_seq_one_letter_code
_entity_poly.pdbx_strand_id
1 'polypeptide(L)'
;MAAALLLAAIGSCDSDPVVEPEPSLEIVPDSVTLTHIGHQFTFSVRGGGAVQWNSRDLAVFTVNANGTVTARGNGEARVQAWTPQSSDHALVRVRQAPAVLEPFGEGQRAGLGLSLTEPVGVRVLDEGGVPVSGVAVRFEPGAGHGSIEPGEVPSDEEGLAAARWTLGPESGMQTLAVSVEGAASVTIAATALDPDEAVASFEVLSGRDQWAWSGRALAEPIAVRALDEAGRPISAATVRFEPDAGGRADPETAVSDSAGVVSTAWTLGTVPGPQALAVSTGGDANAEVIATARDPDDAVASVKVVSGDDQWAVARHALPDSVTVHVSDETRRPIWGAAVTFEPEAGGGHANPGTADTDSLGLASAVWTLGSGLGNQRMSTTAGGTTVTFEATAVSDEGVCNRTPAVSREIARRAGVGNCSEVTDQMLRSVRRLELDGKGIRQLRSGDFHGLIALDVLFLNQNELTELPPRIFEGLSTLRRLFLNANELTRLQPRVFRGLSGLQELFLWRNHLTELRLDAFSDLDALFDLGLDYNQLTELPEDLFDGLSNLTHLSMRGNKLTSLPDDIFANLSRLEYLVLGDNRLTVLPPGLFSETPSLWRIALDGNQLAELPSRLFWETSALQRLYLQGNRLETLPTDIFAGLQELVRLDLSRNDLIELPPGVFAGTRKLAQLSLEHNELGQLPPGLFAGLSALEWVTLQANPGTPFPIRPEFVRRDGDPLAPGPARVALRVSPGAPFAFTVPVSVQRGSISRDAVSLLAGETVSNTFEVSADSGGGAVHLGFPPLPEVRADGYEGLTVVRGEELVLFAEADNGSPVARSRIPAHRLQVGGPSAELVLADYFDDPDGDSLAFAVEMTESGVVAARLEDGVLWLDPQSVDTTVVEVTATDADGLRATQRFRAWVVPSTDPDAFNIELYFDPGFTVEEEAAVRRAADRWMEVVTGDLPDVPVLGPLSDICFDGPSPPRVLGVIDDLLIRVRFVARRGGAAATATRCGEREGSGHAFLGKNSFSLWYHRNPDPAIDQLYESALHEMGHVLGFGDWIHRADLEAWRAMYRGGGTDPHFTGPLAVAAFDAAGGEAYPGGKVPLEDKIPLVGIHWRQRVIPRDVMAPYADSLLTAMTVQTLADLGYEVDVSKADPYTLPGAAQGDVRGDGEDAEGAVAELFSDDVIRGPVIVVDSDGKAVRIIRP
;
A
#
# COMPACT_ATOMS: atom_id res chain seq x y z
N MET A 1 -59.32 -8.08 3.60
CA MET A 1 -60.33 -8.12 2.51
C MET A 1 -61.65 -7.55 3.02
N ALA A 2 -62.63 -7.25 2.15
CA ALA A 2 -63.76 -6.38 2.49
C ALA A 2 -65.17 -6.95 2.14
N ALA A 3 -66.21 -6.29 2.68
CA ALA A 3 -67.62 -6.19 2.22
C ALA A 3 -68.72 -7.24 2.65
N ALA A 4 -69.46 -6.91 3.74
CA ALA A 4 -70.86 -6.38 3.78
C ALA A 4 -72.18 -7.24 3.56
N LEU A 5 -73.31 -6.66 4.06
CA LEU A 5 -74.80 -6.95 3.91
C LEU A 5 -75.47 -8.10 4.76
N LEU A 6 -76.78 -8.14 5.17
CA LEU A 6 -77.94 -7.23 5.56
C LEU A 6 -79.20 -8.14 5.99
N LEU A 7 -80.46 -7.84 6.45
CA LEU A 7 -81.35 -6.69 6.83
C LEU A 7 -82.74 -7.13 7.53
N ALA A 8 -83.30 -6.38 8.53
CA ALA A 8 -84.75 -6.21 8.99
C ALA A 8 -85.65 -7.37 9.57
N ALA A 9 -86.83 -7.22 10.29
CA ALA A 9 -87.59 -6.23 11.17
C ALA A 9 -89.05 -6.82 11.53
N ILE A 10 -90.09 -6.36 12.31
CA ILE A 10 -90.57 -5.30 13.30
C ILE A 10 -91.98 -5.63 13.96
N GLY A 11 -92.36 -5.13 15.18
CA GLY A 11 -93.73 -4.53 15.49
C GLY A 11 -94.75 -4.98 16.65
N SER A 12 -95.14 -4.06 17.58
CA SER A 12 -96.43 -3.80 18.35
C SER A 12 -97.06 -4.66 19.55
N CYS A 13 -98.14 -4.18 20.26
CA CYS A 13 -98.50 -4.42 21.72
C CYS A 13 -99.97 -4.86 22.21
N ASP A 14 -100.11 -5.27 23.52
CA ASP A 14 -101.23 -5.35 24.57
C ASP A 14 -102.39 -6.47 24.66
N SER A 15 -102.64 -7.21 25.81
CA SER A 15 -103.82 -8.15 26.16
C SER A 15 -103.93 -8.84 27.62
N ASP A 16 -104.98 -9.68 27.97
CA ASP A 16 -105.54 -9.99 29.37
C ASP A 16 -105.85 -11.53 29.87
N PRO A 17 -106.91 -12.01 30.66
CA PRO A 17 -106.82 -13.05 31.80
C PRO A 17 -107.86 -14.27 31.97
N VAL A 18 -107.86 -15.11 33.07
CA VAL A 18 -108.74 -16.37 33.35
C VAL A 18 -108.93 -16.90 34.85
N VAL A 19 -109.77 -17.97 35.15
CA VAL A 19 -110.26 -18.53 36.51
C VAL A 19 -110.97 -19.97 36.38
N GLU A 20 -111.37 -20.94 37.30
CA GLU A 20 -111.12 -21.54 38.68
C GLU A 20 -111.88 -22.96 38.94
N PRO A 21 -111.92 -23.70 40.13
CA PRO A 21 -112.17 -25.20 40.28
C PRO A 21 -113.22 -25.81 41.34
N GLU A 22 -113.23 -27.17 41.62
CA GLU A 22 -114.20 -27.98 42.50
C GLU A 22 -113.66 -29.31 43.25
N PRO A 23 -114.43 -30.09 44.10
CA PRO A 23 -113.95 -31.09 45.17
C PRO A 23 -114.29 -32.66 45.10
N SER A 24 -114.12 -33.48 46.20
CA SER A 24 -114.13 -35.00 46.28
C SER A 24 -114.70 -35.76 47.58
N LEU A 25 -114.58 -37.12 47.70
CA LEU A 25 -114.74 -38.04 48.91
C LEU A 25 -113.42 -38.09 49.76
N GLU A 26 -113.13 -39.04 50.69
CA GLU A 26 -111.87 -39.03 51.51
C GLU A 26 -111.07 -40.37 51.61
N ILE A 27 -109.79 -40.33 51.24
CA ILE A 27 -108.69 -41.31 51.52
C ILE A 27 -107.79 -40.79 52.67
N VAL A 28 -107.18 -41.69 53.45
CA VAL A 28 -106.27 -41.34 54.55
C VAL A 28 -105.01 -42.25 54.56
N PRO A 29 -103.78 -41.69 54.65
CA PRO A 29 -103.44 -40.28 54.47
C PRO A 29 -103.69 -39.80 53.03
N ASP A 30 -103.72 -38.49 52.82
CA ASP A 30 -103.79 -37.87 51.49
C ASP A 30 -102.49 -38.01 50.69
N SER A 31 -101.39 -38.42 51.33
CA SER A 31 -100.08 -38.53 50.71
C SER A 31 -99.10 -39.49 51.42
N VAL A 32 -98.11 -40.00 50.69
CA VAL A 32 -96.95 -40.75 51.21
C VAL A 32 -95.71 -40.54 50.33
N THR A 33 -94.51 -40.71 50.90
CA THR A 33 -93.23 -40.75 50.18
C THR A 33 -92.50 -42.06 50.47
N LEU A 34 -91.90 -42.65 49.44
CA LEU A 34 -91.20 -43.94 49.44
C LEU A 34 -89.73 -43.74 49.02
N THR A 35 -88.78 -44.34 49.74
CA THR A 35 -87.35 -43.95 49.74
C THR A 35 -86.40 -44.86 48.95
N HIS A 36 -86.85 -46.02 48.48
CA HIS A 36 -86.06 -46.97 47.68
C HIS A 36 -86.99 -47.73 46.71
N ILE A 37 -86.44 -48.35 45.66
CA ILE A 37 -87.26 -49.08 44.69
C ILE A 37 -87.73 -50.41 45.31
N GLY A 38 -89.03 -50.72 45.21
CA GLY A 38 -89.67 -51.86 45.88
C GLY A 38 -90.30 -51.57 47.24
N HIS A 39 -90.06 -50.39 47.84
CA HIS A 39 -90.67 -49.95 49.10
C HIS A 39 -92.21 -50.03 49.03
N GLN A 40 -92.86 -50.56 50.08
CA GLN A 40 -94.33 -50.74 50.14
C GLN A 40 -95.01 -49.92 51.24
N PHE A 41 -96.21 -49.40 50.97
CA PHE A 41 -97.06 -48.69 51.93
C PHE A 41 -98.55 -48.98 51.66
N THR A 42 -99.44 -48.93 52.67
CA THR A 42 -100.88 -49.23 52.49
C THR A 42 -101.77 -48.09 52.99
N PHE A 43 -102.68 -47.62 52.13
CA PHE A 43 -103.64 -46.55 52.45
C PHE A 43 -104.94 -47.08 53.10
N SER A 44 -105.69 -46.19 53.75
CA SER A 44 -107.02 -46.43 54.32
C SER A 44 -108.05 -45.46 53.72
N VAL A 45 -109.36 -45.76 53.84
CA VAL A 45 -110.44 -44.95 53.23
C VAL A 45 -111.56 -44.69 54.24
N ARG A 46 -112.19 -43.51 54.17
CA ARG A 46 -113.33 -43.12 55.02
C ARG A 46 -114.58 -42.91 54.19
N GLY A 47 -115.35 -43.98 54.00
CA GLY A 47 -116.65 -43.95 53.32
C GLY A 47 -117.26 -45.35 53.28
N GLY A 48 -118.55 -45.47 53.56
CA GLY A 48 -119.22 -46.78 53.71
C GLY A 48 -119.52 -47.47 52.38
N GLY A 49 -118.59 -48.27 51.87
CA GLY A 49 -118.80 -49.11 50.68
C GLY A 49 -117.64 -50.07 50.41
N ALA A 50 -117.83 -50.98 49.45
CA ALA A 50 -116.72 -51.74 48.88
C ALA A 50 -115.96 -50.83 47.89
N VAL A 51 -114.74 -50.46 48.25
CA VAL A 51 -113.91 -49.50 47.51
C VAL A 51 -113.01 -50.24 46.51
N GLN A 52 -112.83 -49.70 45.31
CA GLN A 52 -111.81 -50.16 44.37
C GLN A 52 -110.66 -49.15 44.25
N TRP A 53 -109.47 -49.66 43.92
CA TRP A 53 -108.21 -48.94 43.87
C TRP A 53 -107.59 -48.98 42.47
N ASN A 54 -106.92 -47.90 42.06
CA ASN A 54 -106.21 -47.81 40.78
C ASN A 54 -105.07 -46.78 40.87
N SER A 55 -104.05 -46.91 40.02
CA SER A 55 -103.09 -45.84 39.73
C SER A 55 -103.17 -45.47 38.25
N ARG A 56 -103.00 -44.19 37.92
CA ARG A 56 -102.89 -43.74 36.52
C ARG A 56 -101.47 -43.83 35.97
N ASP A 57 -100.49 -44.08 36.83
CA ASP A 57 -99.09 -44.28 36.48
C ASP A 57 -98.56 -45.52 37.20
N LEU A 58 -98.12 -46.52 36.44
CA LEU A 58 -97.57 -47.79 36.94
C LEU A 58 -96.04 -47.83 36.86
N ALA A 59 -95.40 -46.83 36.25
CA ALA A 59 -93.95 -46.69 36.23
C ALA A 59 -93.45 -46.13 37.57
N VAL A 60 -94.19 -45.20 38.18
CA VAL A 60 -93.88 -44.71 39.54
C VAL A 60 -94.19 -45.77 40.61
N PHE A 61 -95.41 -46.31 40.64
CA PHE A 61 -95.79 -47.36 41.61
C PHE A 61 -96.94 -48.26 41.13
N THR A 62 -96.99 -49.50 41.61
CA THR A 62 -98.13 -50.41 41.41
C THR A 62 -99.00 -50.48 42.67
N VAL A 63 -100.34 -50.48 42.54
CA VAL A 63 -101.28 -50.65 43.67
C VAL A 63 -102.01 -51.99 43.62
N ASN A 64 -102.22 -52.64 44.77
CA ASN A 64 -103.00 -53.87 44.90
C ASN A 64 -104.45 -53.62 45.35
N ALA A 65 -105.27 -54.68 45.35
CA ALA A 65 -106.70 -54.60 45.72
C ALA A 65 -106.97 -54.14 47.18
N ASN A 66 -105.97 -54.15 48.06
CA ASN A 66 -106.09 -53.70 49.45
C ASN A 66 -105.64 -52.23 49.64
N GLY A 67 -105.18 -51.55 48.59
CA GLY A 67 -104.62 -50.20 48.70
C GLY A 67 -103.12 -50.16 49.05
N THR A 68 -102.40 -51.29 48.97
CA THR A 68 -100.94 -51.31 49.11
C THR A 68 -100.29 -50.84 47.81
N VAL A 69 -99.52 -49.76 47.88
CA VAL A 69 -98.66 -49.25 46.82
C VAL A 69 -97.25 -49.83 46.95
N THR A 70 -96.55 -50.02 45.82
CA THR A 70 -95.16 -50.53 45.75
C THR A 70 -94.37 -49.67 44.77
N ALA A 71 -93.28 -49.06 45.23
CA ALA A 71 -92.40 -48.24 44.40
C ALA A 71 -91.80 -49.03 43.22
N ARG A 72 -91.78 -48.42 42.04
CA ARG A 72 -91.25 -49.00 40.79
C ARG A 72 -90.25 -48.12 40.05
N GLY A 73 -90.36 -46.80 40.21
CA GLY A 73 -89.47 -45.81 39.60
C GLY A 73 -89.68 -44.44 40.24
N ASN A 74 -88.69 -43.56 40.14
CA ASN A 74 -88.75 -42.23 40.74
C ASN A 74 -89.81 -41.34 40.07
N GLY A 75 -90.58 -40.59 40.86
CA GLY A 75 -91.65 -39.72 40.37
C GLY A 75 -92.75 -39.45 41.40
N GLU A 76 -93.81 -38.75 40.97
CA GLU A 76 -94.97 -38.42 41.81
C GLU A 76 -96.27 -38.70 41.05
N ALA A 77 -97.12 -39.59 41.58
CA ALA A 77 -98.35 -40.02 40.93
C ALA A 77 -99.48 -40.24 41.95
N ARG A 78 -100.74 -40.19 41.51
CA ARG A 78 -101.90 -40.31 42.42
C ARG A 78 -102.54 -41.68 42.36
N VAL A 79 -102.74 -42.29 43.54
CA VAL A 79 -103.62 -43.44 43.72
C VAL A 79 -105.06 -42.93 43.83
N GLN A 80 -106.00 -43.58 43.14
CA GLN A 80 -107.44 -43.26 43.18
C GLN A 80 -108.19 -44.37 43.91
N ALA A 81 -109.14 -43.97 44.77
CA ALA A 81 -110.09 -44.87 45.40
C ALA A 81 -111.52 -44.42 45.06
N TRP A 82 -112.43 -45.35 44.72
CA TRP A 82 -113.80 -44.97 44.36
C TRP A 82 -114.88 -45.98 44.76
N THR A 83 -116.10 -45.45 44.80
CA THR A 83 -117.37 -46.16 44.91
C THR A 83 -118.27 -45.74 43.73
N PRO A 84 -119.43 -46.38 43.49
CA PRO A 84 -120.36 -45.95 42.44
C PRO A 84 -121.02 -44.57 42.66
N GLN A 85 -120.76 -43.91 43.80
CA GLN A 85 -121.44 -42.68 44.22
C GLN A 85 -120.48 -41.51 44.52
N SER A 86 -119.20 -41.78 44.80
CA SER A 86 -118.15 -40.76 44.94
C SER A 86 -116.74 -41.39 44.90
N SER A 87 -115.70 -40.57 44.67
CA SER A 87 -114.30 -40.96 44.53
C SER A 87 -113.34 -39.92 45.12
N ASP A 88 -112.12 -40.34 45.44
CA ASP A 88 -111.05 -39.47 45.95
C ASP A 88 -109.64 -39.95 45.55
N HIS A 89 -108.61 -39.16 45.85
CA HIS A 89 -107.22 -39.39 45.42
C HIS A 89 -106.18 -39.05 46.49
N ALA A 90 -105.17 -39.91 46.66
CA ALA A 90 -103.98 -39.64 47.47
C ALA A 90 -102.70 -39.63 46.61
N LEU A 91 -101.68 -38.88 47.04
CA LEU A 91 -100.41 -38.71 46.31
C LEU A 91 -99.33 -39.69 46.80
N VAL A 92 -98.71 -40.42 45.89
CA VAL A 92 -97.52 -41.24 46.17
C VAL A 92 -96.32 -40.60 45.51
N ARG A 93 -95.26 -40.40 46.29
CA ARG A 93 -93.96 -39.93 45.83
C ARG A 93 -92.94 -41.06 45.96
N VAL A 94 -92.12 -41.27 44.95
CA VAL A 94 -90.99 -42.20 45.00
C VAL A 94 -89.72 -41.39 44.73
N ARG A 95 -88.81 -41.41 45.69
CA ARG A 95 -87.52 -40.71 45.64
C ARG A 95 -86.46 -41.61 46.27
N GLN A 96 -85.82 -42.39 45.42
CA GLN A 96 -84.72 -43.29 45.74
C GLN A 96 -83.54 -42.53 46.39
N ALA A 97 -83.03 -43.03 47.50
CA ALA A 97 -81.93 -42.43 48.26
C ALA A 97 -80.70 -43.35 48.28
N PRO A 98 -79.47 -42.82 48.17
CA PRO A 98 -78.23 -43.57 48.38
C PRO A 98 -78.16 -44.19 49.78
N ALA A 99 -77.58 -45.38 49.87
CA ALA A 99 -77.32 -46.06 51.15
C ALA A 99 -75.94 -46.76 51.21
N VAL A 100 -75.50 -47.37 50.10
CA VAL A 100 -74.28 -48.19 50.05
C VAL A 100 -73.37 -47.75 48.89
N LEU A 101 -72.05 -47.74 49.14
CA LEU A 101 -71.00 -47.48 48.15
C LEU A 101 -70.08 -48.71 48.02
N GLU A 102 -69.88 -49.22 46.80
CA GLU A 102 -68.95 -50.33 46.51
C GLU A 102 -67.71 -49.80 45.75
N PRO A 103 -66.48 -49.78 46.33
CA PRO A 103 -65.28 -49.25 45.68
C PRO A 103 -64.65 -50.20 44.65
N PHE A 104 -63.93 -49.62 43.68
CA PHE A 104 -63.10 -50.35 42.71
C PHE A 104 -61.84 -49.56 42.29
N GLY A 105 -60.86 -50.28 41.74
CA GLY A 105 -59.58 -49.72 41.27
C GLY A 105 -58.46 -49.69 42.33
N GLU A 106 -58.64 -50.36 43.47
CA GLU A 106 -57.69 -50.38 44.59
C GLU A 106 -56.38 -51.14 44.28
N GLY A 107 -55.33 -50.84 45.04
CA GLY A 107 -54.07 -51.59 45.05
C GLY A 107 -53.09 -51.27 43.91
N GLN A 108 -53.45 -50.32 43.03
CA GLN A 108 -52.59 -49.85 41.95
C GLN A 108 -51.28 -49.20 42.44
N ARG A 109 -50.28 -49.15 41.55
CA ARG A 109 -48.97 -48.52 41.78
C ARG A 109 -48.64 -47.52 40.68
N ALA A 110 -47.94 -46.44 41.03
CA ALA A 110 -47.35 -45.49 40.10
C ALA A 110 -46.14 -44.78 40.76
N GLY A 111 -45.32 -44.07 39.99
CA GLY A 111 -44.30 -43.19 40.57
C GLY A 111 -44.90 -41.94 41.25
N LEU A 112 -44.11 -41.26 42.07
CA LEU A 112 -44.48 -39.98 42.68
C LEU A 112 -45.00 -38.99 41.63
N GLY A 113 -46.13 -38.32 41.88
CA GLY A 113 -46.69 -37.31 40.96
C GLY A 113 -47.33 -37.87 39.68
N LEU A 114 -47.39 -39.19 39.47
CA LEU A 114 -47.96 -39.80 38.26
C LEU A 114 -49.41 -40.26 38.45
N SER A 115 -50.17 -40.24 37.35
CA SER A 115 -51.52 -40.80 37.31
C SER A 115 -51.52 -42.33 37.32
N LEU A 116 -52.45 -42.91 38.10
CA LEU A 116 -52.78 -44.33 38.01
C LEU A 116 -53.25 -44.68 36.60
N THR A 117 -52.87 -45.87 36.13
CA THR A 117 -53.13 -46.30 34.76
C THR A 117 -54.62 -46.57 34.53
N GLU A 118 -55.29 -47.21 35.50
CA GLU A 118 -56.72 -47.49 35.49
C GLU A 118 -57.50 -46.53 36.42
N PRO A 119 -58.74 -46.14 36.07
CA PRO A 119 -59.55 -45.23 36.88
C PRO A 119 -60.01 -45.88 38.20
N VAL A 120 -60.24 -45.05 39.20
CA VAL A 120 -60.75 -45.43 40.53
C VAL A 120 -62.17 -44.89 40.72
N GLY A 121 -63.02 -45.59 41.47
CA GLY A 121 -64.43 -45.23 41.55
C GLY A 121 -65.25 -46.03 42.55
N VAL A 122 -66.56 -45.75 42.58
CA VAL A 122 -67.55 -46.49 43.38
C VAL A 122 -68.82 -46.77 42.57
N ARG A 123 -69.61 -47.77 43.00
CA ARG A 123 -71.02 -47.92 42.62
C ARG A 123 -71.94 -47.47 43.77
N VAL A 124 -72.96 -46.68 43.45
CA VAL A 124 -73.95 -46.11 44.39
C VAL A 124 -75.24 -46.93 44.34
N LEU A 125 -75.64 -47.50 45.47
CA LEU A 125 -76.82 -48.35 45.62
C LEU A 125 -77.78 -47.81 46.71
N ASP A 126 -79.09 -48.05 46.54
CA ASP A 126 -80.12 -47.77 47.55
C ASP A 126 -80.20 -48.87 48.63
N GLU A 127 -81.06 -48.65 49.62
CA GLU A 127 -81.34 -49.60 50.72
C GLU A 127 -81.83 -50.99 50.24
N GLY A 128 -82.40 -51.07 49.03
CA GLY A 128 -82.79 -52.31 48.37
C GLY A 128 -81.70 -52.97 47.53
N GLY A 129 -80.50 -52.36 47.44
CA GLY A 129 -79.40 -52.82 46.59
C GLY A 129 -79.57 -52.47 45.11
N VAL A 130 -80.48 -51.54 44.76
CA VAL A 130 -80.72 -51.10 43.38
C VAL A 130 -79.85 -49.87 43.09
N PRO A 131 -79.20 -49.76 41.92
CA PRO A 131 -78.43 -48.57 41.54
C PRO A 131 -79.21 -47.26 41.66
N VAL A 132 -78.52 -46.21 42.10
CA VAL A 132 -79.06 -44.84 42.20
C VAL A 132 -78.34 -43.94 41.20
N SER A 133 -79.08 -43.47 40.20
CA SER A 133 -78.55 -42.65 39.11
C SER A 133 -78.68 -41.15 39.37
N GLY A 134 -77.79 -40.36 38.79
CA GLY A 134 -77.82 -38.90 38.82
C GLY A 134 -77.39 -38.27 40.15
N VAL A 135 -76.74 -39.03 41.03
CA VAL A 135 -76.31 -38.57 42.36
C VAL A 135 -74.83 -38.19 42.33
N ALA A 136 -74.50 -37.00 42.82
CA ALA A 136 -73.12 -36.52 42.89
C ALA A 136 -72.27 -37.35 43.86
N VAL A 137 -71.21 -37.95 43.34
CA VAL A 137 -70.17 -38.68 44.08
C VAL A 137 -68.92 -37.80 44.19
N ARG A 138 -68.45 -37.57 45.42
CA ARG A 138 -67.28 -36.75 45.71
C ARG A 138 -66.04 -37.59 45.96
N PHE A 139 -64.93 -37.16 45.39
CA PHE A 139 -63.62 -37.78 45.47
C PHE A 139 -62.63 -36.82 46.13
N GLU A 140 -62.20 -37.14 47.35
CA GLU A 140 -61.35 -36.27 48.18
C GLU A 140 -60.05 -37.01 48.55
N PRO A 141 -58.92 -36.73 47.86
CA PRO A 141 -57.62 -37.27 48.23
C PRO A 141 -57.22 -36.83 49.64
N GLY A 142 -56.52 -37.69 50.38
CA GLY A 142 -55.93 -37.29 51.66
C GLY A 142 -54.96 -36.11 51.47
N ALA A 143 -54.78 -35.30 52.52
CA ALA A 143 -53.87 -34.16 52.46
C ALA A 143 -52.43 -34.63 52.18
N GLY A 144 -51.88 -34.25 51.02
CA GLY A 144 -50.58 -34.74 50.52
C GLY A 144 -50.67 -35.90 49.53
N HIS A 145 -51.81 -36.59 49.40
CA HIS A 145 -52.03 -37.75 48.53
C HIS A 145 -52.40 -37.38 47.08
N GLY A 146 -51.88 -36.27 46.57
CA GLY A 146 -52.04 -35.85 45.17
C GLY A 146 -53.39 -35.23 44.81
N SER A 147 -53.88 -35.51 43.60
CA SER A 147 -55.05 -34.85 43.00
C SER A 147 -55.91 -35.81 42.18
N ILE A 148 -57.20 -35.52 42.03
CA ILE A 148 -58.14 -36.38 41.29
C ILE A 148 -59.04 -35.55 40.38
N GLU A 149 -59.28 -36.05 39.16
CA GLU A 149 -60.12 -35.39 38.17
C GLU A 149 -61.08 -36.39 37.49
N PRO A 150 -62.40 -36.11 37.44
CA PRO A 150 -63.10 -35.01 38.13
C PRO A 150 -63.23 -35.27 39.64
N GLY A 151 -63.19 -34.22 40.46
CA GLY A 151 -63.36 -34.33 41.92
C GLY A 151 -64.81 -34.55 42.39
N GLU A 152 -65.79 -34.32 41.51
CA GLU A 152 -67.20 -34.67 41.72
C GLU A 152 -67.77 -35.22 40.40
N VAL A 153 -68.42 -36.38 40.43
CA VAL A 153 -68.97 -37.07 39.25
C VAL A 153 -70.38 -37.59 39.59
N PRO A 154 -71.43 -37.29 38.79
CA PRO A 154 -72.73 -37.89 38.98
C PRO A 154 -72.73 -39.37 38.58
N SER A 155 -73.43 -40.22 39.34
CA SER A 155 -73.59 -41.63 39.03
C SER A 155 -74.40 -41.87 37.74
N ASP A 156 -73.98 -42.85 36.93
CA ASP A 156 -74.67 -43.27 35.70
C ASP A 156 -75.94 -44.13 35.97
N GLU A 157 -76.57 -44.72 34.95
CA GLU A 157 -77.79 -45.54 35.11
C GLU A 157 -77.50 -46.86 35.88
N GLU A 158 -76.28 -47.38 35.76
CA GLU A 158 -75.72 -48.50 36.53
C GLU A 158 -75.20 -48.10 37.92
N GLY A 159 -75.31 -46.81 38.28
CA GLY A 159 -74.92 -46.23 39.56
C GLY A 159 -73.41 -46.00 39.74
N LEU A 160 -72.60 -46.15 38.69
CA LEU A 160 -71.14 -46.01 38.75
C LEU A 160 -70.71 -44.55 38.65
N ALA A 161 -69.64 -44.21 39.39
CA ALA A 161 -68.90 -42.95 39.24
C ALA A 161 -67.39 -43.24 39.33
N ALA A 162 -66.61 -42.67 38.43
CA ALA A 162 -65.18 -42.95 38.28
C ALA A 162 -64.37 -41.69 37.94
N ALA A 163 -63.12 -41.63 38.41
CA ALA A 163 -62.19 -40.53 38.19
C ALA A 163 -60.74 -41.03 38.04
N ARG A 164 -59.84 -40.17 37.54
CA ARG A 164 -58.40 -40.45 37.43
C ARG A 164 -57.64 -39.81 38.59
N TRP A 165 -56.96 -40.62 39.38
CA TRP A 165 -56.14 -40.18 40.51
C TRP A 165 -54.66 -40.06 40.11
N THR A 166 -54.05 -38.93 40.42
CA THR A 166 -52.61 -38.66 40.35
C THR A 166 -52.04 -38.67 41.75
N LEU A 167 -51.04 -39.52 42.00
CA LEU A 167 -50.47 -39.70 43.33
C LEU A 167 -49.64 -38.48 43.76
N GLY A 168 -49.59 -38.25 45.06
CA GLY A 168 -48.82 -37.18 45.69
C GLY A 168 -47.30 -37.43 45.74
N PRO A 169 -46.53 -36.48 46.27
CA PRO A 169 -45.07 -36.52 46.31
C PRO A 169 -44.48 -37.40 47.45
N GLU A 170 -45.30 -38.01 48.31
CA GLU A 170 -44.83 -38.88 49.40
C GLU A 170 -44.87 -40.35 48.96
N SER A 171 -43.76 -41.08 49.10
CA SER A 171 -43.67 -42.50 48.73
C SER A 171 -44.36 -43.41 49.76
N GLY A 172 -44.83 -44.57 49.30
CA GLY A 172 -45.62 -45.51 50.11
C GLY A 172 -47.12 -45.44 49.81
N MET A 173 -47.93 -45.95 50.75
CA MET A 173 -49.38 -46.12 50.53
C MET A 173 -50.15 -44.82 50.77
N GLN A 174 -50.82 -44.34 49.72
CA GLN A 174 -51.68 -43.17 49.72
C GLN A 174 -53.16 -43.58 49.69
N THR A 175 -54.05 -42.68 50.12
CA THR A 175 -55.50 -42.93 50.25
C THR A 175 -56.38 -41.80 49.72
N LEU A 176 -57.53 -42.21 49.16
CA LEU A 176 -58.57 -41.39 48.53
C LEU A 176 -59.92 -41.69 49.21
N ALA A 177 -60.56 -40.69 49.81
CA ALA A 177 -61.92 -40.83 50.34
C ALA A 177 -62.96 -40.61 49.23
N VAL A 178 -64.06 -41.38 49.28
CA VAL A 178 -65.20 -41.26 48.38
C VAL A 178 -66.50 -41.16 49.17
N SER A 179 -67.33 -40.17 48.87
CA SER A 179 -68.55 -39.88 49.65
C SER A 179 -69.74 -39.45 48.78
N VAL A 180 -70.95 -39.69 49.31
CA VAL A 180 -72.25 -39.38 48.70
C VAL A 180 -73.21 -38.93 49.80
N GLU A 181 -74.01 -37.90 49.55
CA GLU A 181 -75.01 -37.44 50.54
C GLU A 181 -76.07 -38.53 50.77
N GLY A 182 -76.18 -38.99 52.02
CA GLY A 182 -77.09 -40.06 52.47
C GLY A 182 -76.42 -41.42 52.71
N ALA A 183 -75.26 -41.70 52.11
CA ALA A 183 -74.52 -42.95 52.29
C ALA A 183 -73.30 -42.81 53.21
N ALA A 184 -72.77 -43.92 53.71
CA ALA A 184 -71.48 -43.94 54.41
C ALA A 184 -70.33 -43.83 53.39
N SER A 185 -69.29 -43.05 53.72
CA SER A 185 -68.09 -42.91 52.88
C SER A 185 -67.20 -44.15 52.92
N VAL A 186 -66.45 -44.35 51.84
CA VAL A 186 -65.46 -45.42 51.67
C VAL A 186 -64.10 -44.82 51.29
N THR A 187 -63.04 -45.62 51.36
CA THR A 187 -61.66 -45.15 51.10
C THR A 187 -60.92 -46.14 50.21
N ILE A 188 -60.39 -45.66 49.09
CA ILE A 188 -59.58 -46.40 48.11
C ILE A 188 -58.09 -46.16 48.41
N ALA A 189 -57.24 -47.17 48.21
CA ALA A 189 -55.80 -47.08 48.44
C ALA A 189 -54.96 -47.44 47.20
N ALA A 190 -53.82 -46.77 47.05
CA ALA A 190 -52.81 -46.98 46.01
C ALA A 190 -51.40 -46.77 46.59
N THR A 191 -50.34 -47.16 45.87
CA THR A 191 -48.94 -47.02 46.35
C THR A 191 -48.09 -46.20 45.39
N ALA A 192 -47.43 -45.16 45.92
CA ALA A 192 -46.46 -44.35 45.19
C ALA A 192 -45.05 -44.92 45.37
N LEU A 193 -44.37 -45.22 44.27
CA LEU A 193 -43.01 -45.78 44.23
C LEU A 193 -41.94 -44.69 44.21
N ASP A 194 -40.77 -45.01 44.76
CA ASP A 194 -39.57 -44.17 44.68
C ASP A 194 -39.01 -44.14 43.23
N PRO A 195 -38.45 -43.02 42.74
CA PRO A 195 -37.88 -42.94 41.39
C PRO A 195 -36.82 -43.99 41.08
N ASP A 196 -35.97 -44.37 42.03
CA ASP A 196 -34.85 -45.30 41.78
C ASP A 196 -35.34 -46.76 41.64
N GLU A 197 -36.39 -47.12 42.40
CA GLU A 197 -37.07 -48.43 42.34
C GLU A 197 -38.06 -48.54 41.15
N ALA A 198 -38.51 -47.41 40.60
CA ALA A 198 -39.46 -47.40 39.48
C ALA A 198 -38.82 -47.74 38.12
N VAL A 199 -37.49 -47.63 37.99
CA VAL A 199 -36.78 -47.87 36.72
C VAL A 199 -36.79 -49.36 36.38
N ALA A 200 -37.46 -49.71 35.29
CA ALA A 200 -37.52 -51.07 34.76
C ALA A 200 -36.51 -51.31 33.62
N SER A 201 -36.12 -50.27 32.88
CA SER A 201 -35.16 -50.40 31.78
C SER A 201 -34.46 -49.08 31.42
N PHE A 202 -33.38 -49.17 30.65
CA PHE A 202 -32.67 -48.03 30.06
C PHE A 202 -32.67 -48.08 28.52
N GLU A 203 -33.07 -46.98 27.91
CA GLU A 203 -32.87 -46.71 26.47
C GLU A 203 -31.56 -45.92 26.29
N VAL A 204 -30.59 -46.45 25.55
CA VAL A 204 -29.34 -45.72 25.25
C VAL A 204 -29.56 -44.79 24.06
N LEU A 205 -29.42 -43.49 24.29
CA LEU A 205 -29.76 -42.43 23.33
C LEU A 205 -28.57 -41.98 22.47
N SER A 206 -27.36 -41.98 23.02
CA SER A 206 -26.14 -41.56 22.33
C SER A 206 -24.94 -42.46 22.65
N GLY A 207 -23.94 -42.39 21.78
CA GLY A 207 -22.59 -42.87 22.09
C GLY A 207 -22.33 -44.39 22.06
N ARG A 208 -23.23 -45.20 21.49
CA ARG A 208 -22.93 -46.60 21.14
C ARG A 208 -21.86 -46.68 20.05
N ASP A 209 -21.08 -47.77 20.06
CA ASP A 209 -20.10 -48.14 19.02
C ASP A 209 -19.05 -47.04 18.72
N GLN A 210 -18.87 -46.11 19.65
CA GLN A 210 -17.84 -45.08 19.58
C GLN A 210 -16.44 -45.67 19.72
N TRP A 211 -15.44 -44.86 19.39
CA TRP A 211 -14.05 -45.13 19.68
C TRP A 211 -13.36 -43.86 20.14
N ALA A 212 -12.28 -44.02 20.90
CA ALA A 212 -11.34 -42.96 21.22
C ALA A 212 -9.92 -43.53 21.27
N TRP A 213 -8.91 -42.66 21.34
CA TRP A 213 -7.56 -43.06 21.69
C TRP A 213 -7.52 -43.60 23.13
N SER A 214 -6.67 -44.58 23.38
CA SER A 214 -6.51 -45.19 24.71
C SER A 214 -6.20 -44.13 25.76
N GLY A 215 -6.93 -44.12 26.88
CA GLY A 215 -6.82 -43.07 27.91
C GLY A 215 -7.57 -41.76 27.63
N ARG A 216 -8.43 -41.67 26.59
CA ARG A 216 -9.15 -40.43 26.21
C ARG A 216 -10.68 -40.55 26.30
N ALA A 217 -11.33 -39.40 26.38
CA ALA A 217 -12.78 -39.27 26.36
C ALA A 217 -13.37 -39.63 24.99
N LEU A 218 -14.56 -40.23 24.99
CA LEU A 218 -15.39 -40.39 23.80
C LEU A 218 -15.87 -39.03 23.28
N ALA A 219 -16.11 -38.93 21.97
CA ALA A 219 -16.46 -37.68 21.31
C ALA A 219 -17.87 -37.17 21.69
N GLU A 220 -18.82 -38.09 21.85
CA GLU A 220 -20.14 -37.83 22.43
C GLU A 220 -20.22 -38.41 23.85
N PRO A 221 -20.80 -37.68 24.82
CA PRO A 221 -21.13 -38.26 26.12
C PRO A 221 -22.18 -39.38 25.96
N ILE A 222 -22.11 -40.37 26.84
CA ILE A 222 -23.11 -41.44 26.88
C ILE A 222 -24.36 -40.89 27.55
N ALA A 223 -25.46 -40.82 26.80
CA ALA A 223 -26.78 -40.46 27.32
C ALA A 223 -27.71 -41.67 27.31
N VAL A 224 -28.48 -41.82 28.39
CA VAL A 224 -29.46 -42.89 28.60
C VAL A 224 -30.77 -42.29 29.10
N ARG A 225 -31.90 -42.95 28.83
CA ARG A 225 -33.20 -42.63 29.39
C ARG A 225 -33.67 -43.75 30.30
N ALA A 226 -34.00 -43.42 31.56
CA ALA A 226 -34.63 -44.32 32.52
C ALA A 226 -36.14 -44.42 32.23
N LEU A 227 -36.65 -45.65 32.13
CA LEU A 227 -38.02 -45.97 31.74
C LEU A 227 -38.72 -46.89 32.75
N ASP A 228 -40.01 -46.66 32.99
CA ASP A 228 -40.88 -47.55 33.78
C ASP A 228 -41.36 -48.78 32.99
N GLU A 229 -42.08 -49.69 33.65
CA GLU A 229 -42.65 -50.90 33.00
C GLU A 229 -43.60 -50.59 31.82
N ALA A 230 -44.13 -49.37 31.73
CA ALA A 230 -45.00 -48.91 30.65
C ALA A 230 -44.24 -48.12 29.56
N GLY A 231 -42.91 -48.03 29.64
CA GLY A 231 -42.07 -47.29 28.68
C GLY A 231 -42.15 -45.77 28.83
N ARG A 232 -42.56 -45.26 30.00
CA ARG A 232 -42.63 -43.81 30.29
C ARG A 232 -41.34 -43.34 30.96
N PRO A 233 -40.86 -42.11 30.65
CA PRO A 233 -39.66 -41.57 31.30
C PRO A 233 -39.86 -41.32 32.80
N ILE A 234 -38.88 -41.69 33.61
CA ILE A 234 -38.86 -41.43 35.05
C ILE A 234 -37.89 -40.29 35.35
N SER A 235 -38.40 -39.20 35.92
CA SER A 235 -37.60 -38.09 36.42
C SER A 235 -37.14 -38.30 37.87
N ALA A 236 -36.02 -37.68 38.24
CA ALA A 236 -35.41 -37.72 39.56
C ALA A 236 -34.86 -39.09 40.01
N ALA A 237 -34.64 -40.03 39.08
CA ALA A 237 -33.98 -41.31 39.37
C ALA A 237 -32.45 -41.18 39.29
N THR A 238 -31.74 -41.77 40.25
CA THR A 238 -30.28 -41.77 40.38
C THR A 238 -29.66 -42.89 39.54
N VAL A 239 -28.91 -42.52 38.51
CA VAL A 239 -28.24 -43.46 37.60
C VAL A 239 -26.73 -43.41 37.82
N ARG A 240 -26.11 -44.58 37.89
CA ARG A 240 -24.68 -44.78 38.12
C ARG A 240 -24.01 -45.39 36.88
N PHE A 241 -22.81 -44.92 36.60
CA PHE A 241 -22.01 -45.28 35.43
C PHE A 241 -20.68 -45.91 35.89
N GLU A 242 -20.45 -47.19 35.56
CA GLU A 242 -19.26 -47.94 35.97
C GLU A 242 -18.46 -48.43 34.76
N PRO A 243 -17.32 -47.79 34.42
CA PRO A 243 -16.42 -48.25 33.37
C PRO A 243 -15.65 -49.53 33.76
N ASP A 244 -15.39 -50.38 32.78
CA ASP A 244 -14.36 -51.43 32.88
C ASP A 244 -12.96 -50.89 32.46
N ALA A 245 -11.99 -51.81 32.31
CA ALA A 245 -10.65 -51.58 31.75
C ALA A 245 -9.78 -50.45 32.35
N GLY A 246 -10.19 -49.84 33.47
CA GLY A 246 -9.53 -48.68 34.06
C GLY A 246 -9.95 -47.33 33.45
N GLY A 247 -11.10 -47.28 32.75
CA GLY A 247 -11.72 -46.02 32.32
C GLY A 247 -12.31 -45.20 33.49
N ARG A 248 -12.82 -44.01 33.19
CA ARG A 248 -13.48 -43.11 34.15
C ARG A 248 -14.73 -42.47 33.55
N ALA A 249 -15.82 -42.43 34.31
CA ALA A 249 -17.02 -41.65 34.00
C ALA A 249 -16.98 -40.31 34.74
N ASP A 250 -17.55 -39.25 34.16
CA ASP A 250 -17.69 -37.94 34.82
C ASP A 250 -19.00 -37.25 34.40
N PRO A 251 -20.00 -37.12 35.27
CA PRO A 251 -20.05 -37.67 36.63
C PRO A 251 -20.24 -39.21 36.66
N GLU A 252 -19.74 -39.87 37.70
CA GLU A 252 -19.96 -41.31 37.96
C GLU A 252 -21.41 -41.63 38.36
N THR A 253 -22.15 -40.64 38.87
CA THR A 253 -23.57 -40.72 39.23
C THR A 253 -24.29 -39.43 38.86
N ALA A 254 -25.44 -39.51 38.20
CA ALA A 254 -26.28 -38.35 37.90
C ALA A 254 -27.78 -38.70 37.94
N VAL A 255 -28.62 -37.67 38.09
CA VAL A 255 -30.06 -37.80 38.34
C VAL A 255 -30.85 -37.43 37.09
N SER A 256 -31.92 -38.17 36.80
CA SER A 256 -32.70 -38.01 35.56
C SER A 256 -33.56 -36.74 35.50
N ASP A 257 -33.60 -36.15 34.31
CA ASP A 257 -34.42 -34.96 34.02
C ASP A 257 -35.92 -35.29 33.81
N SER A 258 -36.73 -34.28 33.47
CA SER A 258 -38.16 -34.45 33.19
C SER A 258 -38.49 -35.26 31.91
N ALA A 259 -37.48 -35.58 31.09
CA ALA A 259 -37.56 -36.50 29.95
C ALA A 259 -36.91 -37.86 30.25
N GLY A 260 -36.57 -38.12 31.51
CA GLY A 260 -35.94 -39.33 32.03
C GLY A 260 -34.47 -39.50 31.66
N VAL A 261 -33.83 -38.45 31.12
CA VAL A 261 -32.49 -38.53 30.53
C VAL A 261 -31.40 -38.26 31.58
N VAL A 262 -30.32 -39.05 31.51
CA VAL A 262 -29.06 -38.85 32.25
C VAL A 262 -27.90 -38.96 31.26
N SER A 263 -26.82 -38.20 31.46
CA SER A 263 -25.60 -38.32 30.65
C SER A 263 -24.31 -38.27 31.48
N THR A 264 -23.26 -38.88 30.94
CA THR A 264 -21.89 -38.85 31.50
C THR A 264 -20.84 -38.73 30.39
N ALA A 265 -19.71 -38.08 30.67
CA ALA A 265 -18.53 -38.13 29.83
C ALA A 265 -17.69 -39.36 30.19
N TRP A 266 -17.52 -40.29 29.25
CA TRP A 266 -16.74 -41.52 29.47
C TRP A 266 -15.34 -41.41 28.86
N THR A 267 -14.32 -41.56 29.71
CA THR A 267 -12.91 -41.72 29.36
C THR A 267 -12.54 -43.20 29.34
N LEU A 268 -11.99 -43.67 28.22
CA LEU A 268 -11.52 -45.05 28.06
C LEU A 268 -10.23 -45.30 28.83
N GLY A 269 -10.02 -46.55 29.27
CA GLY A 269 -8.77 -47.01 29.86
C GLY A 269 -7.62 -47.04 28.85
N THR A 270 -6.39 -47.22 29.34
CA THR A 270 -5.15 -47.13 28.54
C THR A 270 -4.79 -48.40 27.75
N VAL A 271 -5.64 -49.43 27.75
CA VAL A 271 -5.41 -50.68 27.01
C VAL A 271 -6.25 -50.68 25.72
N PRO A 272 -5.63 -50.78 24.52
CA PRO A 272 -6.35 -50.89 23.26
C PRO A 272 -7.26 -52.12 23.20
N GLY A 273 -8.44 -51.97 22.60
CA GLY A 273 -9.47 -53.00 22.49
C GLY A 273 -10.88 -52.47 22.82
N PRO A 274 -11.92 -53.33 22.71
CA PRO A 274 -13.25 -53.00 23.20
C PRO A 274 -13.25 -52.89 24.74
N GLN A 275 -13.99 -51.91 25.24
CA GLN A 275 -14.22 -51.60 26.65
C GLN A 275 -15.72 -51.35 26.86
N ALA A 276 -16.21 -51.49 28.10
CA ALA A 276 -17.63 -51.43 28.44
C ALA A 276 -17.92 -50.43 29.57
N LEU A 277 -19.11 -49.81 29.50
CA LEU A 277 -19.68 -48.95 30.53
C LEU A 277 -21.00 -49.56 30.99
N ALA A 278 -21.05 -50.01 32.25
CA ALA A 278 -22.28 -50.46 32.89
C ALA A 278 -23.10 -49.26 33.40
N VAL A 279 -24.42 -49.38 33.32
CA VAL A 279 -25.40 -48.34 33.67
C VAL A 279 -26.49 -48.97 34.53
N SER A 280 -26.73 -48.44 35.74
CA SER A 280 -27.73 -49.00 36.68
C SER A 280 -28.32 -47.94 37.63
N THR A 281 -29.45 -48.24 38.28
CA THR A 281 -29.89 -47.55 39.52
C THR A 281 -29.45 -48.29 40.80
N GLY A 282 -28.70 -49.38 40.67
CA GLY A 282 -28.42 -50.32 41.76
C GLY A 282 -29.52 -51.37 42.01
N GLY A 283 -30.67 -51.27 41.32
CA GLY A 283 -31.68 -52.31 41.24
C GLY A 283 -31.44 -53.34 40.12
N ASP A 284 -32.48 -54.09 39.76
CA ASP A 284 -32.42 -55.11 38.69
C ASP A 284 -32.28 -54.50 37.27
N ALA A 285 -32.68 -53.25 37.07
CA ALA A 285 -32.55 -52.55 35.80
C ALA A 285 -31.09 -52.16 35.51
N ASN A 286 -30.54 -52.71 34.43
CA ASN A 286 -29.14 -52.55 34.03
C ASN A 286 -29.02 -52.42 32.49
N ALA A 287 -28.03 -51.69 32.01
CA ALA A 287 -27.65 -51.62 30.60
C ALA A 287 -26.13 -51.51 30.42
N GLU A 288 -25.67 -51.77 29.19
CA GLU A 288 -24.25 -51.78 28.81
C GLU A 288 -24.05 -50.98 27.52
N VAL A 289 -22.98 -50.18 27.48
CA VAL A 289 -22.52 -49.44 26.30
C VAL A 289 -21.07 -49.82 26.02
N ILE A 290 -20.79 -50.30 24.81
CA ILE A 290 -19.46 -50.71 24.37
C ILE A 290 -18.85 -49.61 23.50
N ALA A 291 -17.56 -49.34 23.71
CA ALA A 291 -16.74 -48.46 22.88
C ALA A 291 -15.34 -49.07 22.69
N THR A 292 -14.59 -48.62 21.67
CA THR A 292 -13.26 -49.16 21.35
C THR A 292 -12.15 -48.17 21.67
N ALA A 293 -11.23 -48.54 22.56
CA ALA A 293 -9.95 -47.88 22.71
C ALA A 293 -9.03 -48.29 21.55
N ARG A 294 -8.47 -47.30 20.85
CA ARG A 294 -7.47 -47.53 19.78
C ARG A 294 -6.07 -47.17 20.26
N ASP A 295 -5.09 -47.85 19.69
CA ASP A 295 -3.69 -47.44 19.82
C ASP A 295 -3.45 -46.22 18.89
N PRO A 296 -2.90 -45.10 19.39
CA PRO A 296 -2.53 -43.96 18.55
C PRO A 296 -1.43 -44.28 17.53
N ASP A 297 -0.49 -45.18 17.85
CA ASP A 297 0.69 -45.44 17.00
C ASP A 297 0.31 -46.21 15.72
N ASP A 298 -0.69 -47.10 15.79
CA ASP A 298 -1.26 -47.82 14.64
C ASP A 298 -1.88 -46.90 13.58
N ALA A 299 -2.20 -45.65 13.92
CA ALA A 299 -2.85 -44.68 13.03
C ALA A 299 -1.88 -43.71 12.33
N VAL A 300 -0.59 -43.74 12.67
CA VAL A 300 0.40 -42.77 12.18
C VAL A 300 0.74 -43.02 10.71
N ALA A 301 0.33 -42.09 9.83
CA ALA A 301 0.65 -42.12 8.41
C ALA A 301 1.65 -41.04 7.97
N SER A 302 1.89 -40.03 8.80
CA SER A 302 2.77 -38.90 8.48
C SER A 302 3.36 -38.29 9.75
N VAL A 303 4.69 -38.31 9.86
CA VAL A 303 5.47 -37.50 10.80
C VAL A 303 6.14 -36.37 10.02
N LYS A 304 6.11 -35.14 10.53
CA LYS A 304 6.72 -33.96 9.89
C LYS A 304 7.46 -33.10 10.90
N VAL A 305 8.61 -32.58 10.51
CA VAL A 305 9.33 -31.51 11.23
C VAL A 305 8.44 -30.27 11.36
N VAL A 306 8.43 -29.65 12.55
CA VAL A 306 7.68 -28.41 12.88
C VAL A 306 8.63 -27.31 13.36
N SER A 307 9.58 -27.65 14.25
CA SER A 307 10.57 -26.70 14.77
C SER A 307 11.86 -27.40 15.14
N GLY A 308 12.95 -26.62 15.24
CA GLY A 308 14.20 -27.07 15.85
C GLY A 308 15.14 -27.85 14.93
N ASP A 309 14.85 -27.88 13.63
CA ASP A 309 15.77 -28.35 12.59
C ASP A 309 16.76 -27.26 12.16
N ASP A 310 17.82 -27.64 11.44
CA ASP A 310 18.87 -26.76 10.91
C ASP A 310 19.51 -25.82 11.96
N GLN A 311 19.53 -26.21 13.24
CA GLN A 311 20.03 -25.36 14.31
C GLN A 311 21.56 -25.36 14.42
N TRP A 312 22.11 -24.49 15.27
CA TRP A 312 23.48 -24.64 15.76
C TRP A 312 23.55 -24.37 17.26
N ALA A 313 24.52 -24.99 17.93
CA ALA A 313 24.89 -24.69 19.32
C ALA A 313 26.37 -25.00 19.56
N VAL A 314 26.92 -24.51 20.67
CA VAL A 314 28.26 -24.92 21.12
C VAL A 314 28.24 -26.42 21.42
N ALA A 315 29.25 -27.16 20.99
CA ALA A 315 29.35 -28.60 21.26
C ALA A 315 29.14 -28.91 22.76
N ARG A 316 28.45 -30.03 23.07
CA ARG A 316 28.00 -30.41 24.42
C ARG A 316 26.89 -29.55 25.06
N HIS A 317 26.34 -28.55 24.37
CA HIS A 317 25.22 -27.73 24.87
C HIS A 317 23.89 -28.09 24.19
N ALA A 318 22.79 -27.70 24.85
CA ALA A 318 21.44 -27.77 24.30
C ALA A 318 21.28 -26.86 23.07
N LEU A 319 20.49 -27.29 22.09
CA LEU A 319 19.99 -26.42 21.04
C LEU A 319 19.04 -25.35 21.63
N PRO A 320 18.99 -24.13 21.06
CA PRO A 320 18.17 -23.05 21.63
C PRO A 320 16.66 -23.32 21.57
N ASP A 321 16.15 -23.88 20.48
CA ASP A 321 14.76 -24.34 20.37
C ASP A 321 14.68 -25.87 20.46
N SER A 322 13.53 -26.39 20.93
CA SER A 322 13.27 -27.83 20.93
C SER A 322 13.02 -28.36 19.51
N VAL A 323 13.51 -29.56 19.25
CA VAL A 323 13.10 -30.35 18.07
C VAL A 323 11.65 -30.77 18.28
N THR A 324 10.79 -30.46 17.31
CA THR A 324 9.34 -30.73 17.38
C THR A 324 8.86 -31.34 16.09
N VAL A 325 8.01 -32.36 16.19
CA VAL A 325 7.30 -32.95 15.05
C VAL A 325 5.78 -32.88 15.23
N HIS A 326 5.06 -32.87 14.11
CA HIS A 326 3.62 -33.07 14.03
C HIS A 326 3.33 -34.47 13.46
N VAL A 327 2.49 -35.23 14.15
CA VAL A 327 2.10 -36.60 13.80
C VAL A 327 0.63 -36.64 13.40
N SER A 328 0.33 -37.21 12.23
CA SER A 328 -1.02 -37.22 11.67
C SER A 328 -1.42 -38.52 10.97
N ASP A 329 -2.73 -38.74 10.88
CA ASP A 329 -3.34 -39.85 10.15
C ASP A 329 -3.31 -39.65 8.61
N GLU A 330 -3.79 -40.63 7.85
CA GLU A 330 -3.88 -40.58 6.38
C GLU A 330 -4.73 -39.39 5.88
N THR A 331 -5.66 -38.89 6.70
CA THR A 331 -6.53 -37.74 6.41
C THR A 331 -5.92 -36.41 6.83
N ARG A 332 -4.67 -36.42 7.32
CA ARG A 332 -3.90 -35.28 7.88
C ARG A 332 -4.47 -34.72 9.20
N ARG A 333 -5.29 -35.46 9.94
CA ARG A 333 -5.74 -35.05 11.28
C ARG A 333 -4.63 -35.31 12.30
N PRO A 334 -4.41 -34.42 13.28
CA PRO A 334 -3.45 -34.66 14.35
C PRO A 334 -3.85 -35.87 15.19
N ILE A 335 -2.86 -36.69 15.56
CA ILE A 335 -3.06 -37.86 16.44
C ILE A 335 -2.61 -37.48 17.84
N TRP A 336 -3.48 -37.63 18.84
CA TRP A 336 -3.19 -37.28 20.24
C TRP A 336 -2.78 -38.51 21.05
N GLY A 337 -1.54 -38.53 21.55
CA GLY A 337 -0.98 -39.60 22.36
C GLY A 337 -0.16 -40.64 21.59
N ALA A 338 0.30 -40.33 20.37
CA ALA A 338 1.26 -41.16 19.65
C ALA A 338 2.67 -40.99 20.23
N ALA A 339 3.42 -42.09 20.40
CA ALA A 339 4.72 -42.10 21.04
C ALA A 339 5.83 -41.73 20.05
N VAL A 340 6.46 -40.57 20.26
CA VAL A 340 7.52 -40.05 19.39
C VAL A 340 8.89 -40.24 20.06
N THR A 341 9.75 -41.06 19.47
CA THR A 341 11.12 -41.31 19.96
C THR A 341 12.13 -40.43 19.23
N PHE A 342 13.07 -39.82 19.98
CA PHE A 342 14.09 -38.88 19.52
C PHE A 342 15.49 -39.46 19.75
N GLU A 343 16.11 -40.02 18.71
CA GLU A 343 17.38 -40.74 18.78
C GLU A 343 18.50 -40.02 18.00
N PRO A 344 19.47 -39.36 18.68
CA PRO A 344 20.66 -38.82 18.03
C PRO A 344 21.49 -39.92 17.36
N GLU A 345 22.00 -39.65 16.16
CA GLU A 345 22.94 -40.55 15.49
C GLU A 345 24.27 -40.66 16.27
N ALA A 346 25.10 -41.65 15.92
CA ALA A 346 26.31 -41.98 16.67
C ALA A 346 27.30 -40.80 16.78
N GLY A 347 27.37 -40.20 17.97
CA GLY A 347 28.19 -39.00 18.26
C GLY A 347 27.39 -37.69 18.33
N GLY A 348 26.09 -37.71 18.06
CA GLY A 348 25.16 -36.57 18.05
C GLY A 348 24.65 -36.09 19.43
N GLY A 349 25.06 -36.71 20.53
CA GLY A 349 24.70 -36.26 21.89
C GLY A 349 23.50 -37.00 22.50
N HIS A 350 22.52 -36.28 23.07
CA HIS A 350 21.33 -36.86 23.71
C HIS A 350 20.08 -35.97 23.60
N ALA A 351 18.90 -36.60 23.60
CA ALA A 351 17.60 -35.91 23.69
C ALA A 351 17.07 -35.93 25.14
N ASN A 352 16.27 -34.93 25.52
CA ASN A 352 15.52 -34.92 26.77
C ASN A 352 14.12 -34.28 26.58
N PRO A 353 13.02 -35.04 26.75
CA PRO A 353 12.99 -36.49 26.94
C PRO A 353 13.47 -37.25 25.70
N GLY A 354 13.83 -38.53 25.85
CA GLY A 354 14.16 -39.40 24.70
C GLY A 354 12.94 -39.91 23.94
N THR A 355 11.76 -39.88 24.58
CA THR A 355 10.46 -40.20 23.98
C THR A 355 9.43 -39.24 24.56
N ALA A 356 8.52 -38.71 23.74
CA ALA A 356 7.40 -37.87 24.17
C ALA A 356 6.13 -38.27 23.43
N ASP A 357 5.02 -38.33 24.16
CA ASP A 357 3.69 -38.53 23.56
C ASP A 357 3.22 -37.21 22.92
N THR A 358 2.51 -37.29 21.80
CA THR A 358 1.93 -36.09 21.18
C THR A 358 0.83 -35.44 22.03
N ASP A 359 0.65 -34.13 21.85
CA ASP A 359 -0.46 -33.36 22.41
C ASP A 359 -1.75 -33.42 21.55
N SER A 360 -2.76 -32.63 21.92
CA SER A 360 -4.04 -32.55 21.20
C SER A 360 -3.95 -31.90 19.81
N LEU A 361 -2.81 -31.27 19.49
CA LEU A 361 -2.46 -30.73 18.17
C LEU A 361 -1.54 -31.67 17.39
N GLY A 362 -1.28 -32.88 17.89
CA GLY A 362 -0.39 -33.86 17.27
C GLY A 362 1.09 -33.54 17.42
N LEU A 363 1.45 -32.61 18.31
CA LEU A 363 2.82 -32.12 18.48
C LEU A 363 3.55 -32.88 19.59
N ALA A 364 4.79 -33.30 19.33
CA ALA A 364 5.71 -33.81 20.33
C ALA A 364 7.08 -33.15 20.19
N SER A 365 7.72 -32.84 21.33
CA SER A 365 8.98 -32.09 21.37
C SER A 365 10.01 -32.68 22.33
N ALA A 366 11.30 -32.48 22.01
CA ALA A 366 12.43 -32.76 22.89
C ALA A 366 13.52 -31.68 22.81
N VAL A 367 14.28 -31.51 23.90
CA VAL A 367 15.50 -30.70 23.92
C VAL A 367 16.68 -31.57 23.51
N TRP A 368 17.28 -31.28 22.36
CA TRP A 368 18.47 -31.98 21.88
C TRP A 368 19.73 -31.27 22.41
N THR A 369 20.57 -31.99 23.15
CA THR A 369 21.93 -31.56 23.52
C THR A 369 22.95 -32.21 22.60
N LEU A 370 23.70 -31.37 21.88
CA LEU A 370 24.66 -31.81 20.87
C LEU A 370 25.83 -32.60 21.49
N GLY A 371 26.38 -33.52 20.71
CA GLY A 371 27.58 -34.25 21.06
C GLY A 371 28.85 -33.42 20.96
N SER A 372 30.01 -34.08 21.09
CA SER A 372 31.32 -33.42 21.11
C SER A 372 32.08 -33.39 19.79
N GLY A 373 31.49 -33.88 18.69
CA GLY A 373 32.03 -33.68 17.34
C GLY A 373 31.67 -32.29 16.83
N LEU A 374 32.58 -31.62 16.12
CA LEU A 374 32.31 -30.33 15.47
C LEU A 374 31.74 -30.54 14.06
N GLY A 375 30.95 -29.58 13.59
CA GLY A 375 30.24 -29.66 12.32
C GLY A 375 28.84 -30.27 12.49
N ASN A 376 28.27 -30.75 11.38
CA ASN A 376 26.89 -31.23 11.36
C ASN A 376 26.72 -32.55 12.14
N GLN A 377 25.65 -32.63 12.93
CA GLN A 377 25.19 -33.78 13.69
C GLN A 377 23.73 -34.07 13.32
N ARG A 378 23.24 -35.29 13.58
CA ARG A 378 21.90 -35.73 13.20
C ARG A 378 21.13 -36.37 14.32
N MET A 379 19.80 -36.30 14.23
CA MET A 379 18.85 -37.02 15.06
C MET A 379 17.75 -37.63 14.19
N SER A 380 17.48 -38.91 14.37
CA SER A 380 16.29 -39.56 13.81
C SER A 380 15.13 -39.48 14.80
N THR A 381 13.96 -39.07 14.33
CA THR A 381 12.74 -38.98 15.15
C THR A 381 11.65 -39.84 14.52
N THR A 382 11.12 -40.79 15.29
CA THR A 382 10.25 -41.86 14.77
C THR A 382 8.97 -41.99 15.60
N ALA A 383 7.83 -42.14 14.92
CA ALA A 383 6.53 -42.50 15.50
C ALA A 383 5.77 -43.44 14.53
N GLY A 384 5.09 -44.47 15.05
CA GLY A 384 4.39 -45.48 14.23
C GLY A 384 5.20 -46.07 13.06
N GLY A 385 6.52 -46.23 13.24
CA GLY A 385 7.44 -46.70 12.20
C GLY A 385 7.78 -45.70 11.09
N THR A 386 7.22 -44.48 11.11
CA THR A 386 7.59 -43.39 10.21
C THR A 386 8.69 -42.52 10.84
N THR A 387 9.79 -42.32 10.12
CA THR A 387 10.97 -41.57 10.60
C THR A 387 11.19 -40.27 9.81
N VAL A 388 11.53 -39.19 10.52
CA VAL A 388 12.13 -37.96 9.98
C VAL A 388 13.53 -37.77 10.58
N THR A 389 14.37 -36.94 9.96
CA THR A 389 15.71 -36.61 10.46
C THR A 389 15.83 -35.11 10.68
N PHE A 390 16.38 -34.72 11.82
CA PHE A 390 16.82 -33.35 12.12
C PHE A 390 18.34 -33.24 11.93
N GLU A 391 18.81 -32.11 11.42
CA GLU A 391 20.23 -31.74 11.34
C GLU A 391 20.57 -30.58 12.29
N ALA A 392 21.79 -30.55 12.81
CA ALA A 392 22.26 -29.47 13.67
C ALA A 392 23.79 -29.33 13.69
N THR A 393 24.28 -28.10 13.56
CA THR A 393 25.73 -27.81 13.57
C THR A 393 26.27 -27.57 14.99
N ALA A 394 27.19 -28.42 15.44
CA ALA A 394 27.97 -28.18 16.64
C ALA A 394 29.17 -27.27 16.35
N VAL A 395 29.21 -26.10 16.98
CA VAL A 395 30.31 -25.13 16.86
C VAL A 395 31.29 -25.26 18.03
N SER A 396 32.52 -24.78 17.86
CA SER A 396 33.57 -24.84 18.88
C SER A 396 33.52 -23.66 19.85
N ASP A 397 33.75 -23.94 21.13
CA ASP A 397 34.03 -22.93 22.16
C ASP A 397 35.47 -22.37 22.09
N GLU A 398 36.28 -22.84 21.12
CA GLU A 398 37.73 -22.55 20.99
C GLU A 398 38.06 -21.14 20.46
N GLY A 399 37.20 -20.16 20.74
CA GLY A 399 37.43 -18.74 20.47
C GLY A 399 37.37 -18.32 18.99
N VAL A 400 37.90 -17.13 18.71
CA VAL A 400 37.69 -16.43 17.42
C VAL A 400 38.41 -17.09 16.25
N CYS A 401 39.47 -17.87 16.48
CA CYS A 401 40.27 -18.43 15.38
C CYS A 401 39.57 -19.48 14.52
N ASN A 402 38.53 -20.17 15.02
CA ASN A 402 37.80 -21.17 14.24
C ASN A 402 36.64 -20.58 13.41
N ARG A 403 36.50 -19.25 13.39
CA ARG A 403 35.57 -18.53 12.51
C ARG A 403 36.14 -18.45 11.08
N THR A 404 35.31 -18.10 10.10
CA THR A 404 35.72 -17.90 8.70
C THR A 404 36.94 -16.97 8.63
N PRO A 405 37.99 -17.26 7.85
CA PRO A 405 39.25 -16.51 7.92
C PRO A 405 39.16 -14.99 7.69
N ALA A 406 38.15 -14.50 6.95
CA ALA A 406 37.88 -13.06 6.87
C ALA A 406 37.31 -12.51 8.19
N VAL A 407 36.30 -13.19 8.74
CA VAL A 407 35.63 -12.86 10.00
C VAL A 407 36.61 -12.84 11.17
N SER A 408 37.43 -13.88 11.35
CA SER A 408 38.38 -13.98 12.47
C SER A 408 39.47 -12.89 12.44
N ARG A 409 39.92 -12.50 11.24
CA ARG A 409 40.88 -11.39 11.06
C ARG A 409 40.25 -10.02 11.34
N GLU A 410 39.04 -9.77 10.84
CA GLU A 410 38.36 -8.48 11.07
C GLU A 410 37.95 -8.32 12.55
N ILE A 411 37.50 -9.40 13.21
CA ILE A 411 37.24 -9.38 14.66
C ILE A 411 38.52 -9.05 15.43
N ALA A 412 39.67 -9.68 15.10
CA ALA A 412 40.96 -9.36 15.74
C ALA A 412 41.36 -7.88 15.53
N ARG A 413 41.21 -7.37 14.30
CA ARG A 413 41.42 -5.95 13.96
C ARG A 413 40.51 -5.01 14.77
N ARG A 414 39.22 -5.33 14.94
CA ARG A 414 38.27 -4.52 15.73
C ARG A 414 38.49 -4.63 17.24
N ALA A 415 38.98 -5.76 17.72
CA ALA A 415 39.42 -5.96 19.10
C ALA A 415 40.76 -5.28 19.42
N GLY A 416 41.49 -4.78 18.41
CA GLY A 416 42.77 -4.10 18.58
C GLY A 416 43.95 -5.03 18.85
N VAL A 417 43.85 -6.31 18.48
CA VAL A 417 44.86 -7.35 18.76
C VAL A 417 45.48 -7.92 17.49
N GLY A 418 46.69 -8.47 17.60
CA GLY A 418 47.45 -8.96 16.45
C GLY A 418 47.01 -10.32 15.92
N ASN A 419 46.30 -11.09 16.75
CA ASN A 419 45.92 -12.46 16.47
C ASN A 419 44.52 -12.79 17.02
N CYS A 420 43.76 -13.65 16.33
CA CYS A 420 42.44 -14.12 16.78
C CYS A 420 42.49 -14.84 18.14
N SER A 421 43.64 -15.40 18.54
CA SER A 421 43.84 -16.07 19.83
C SER A 421 43.99 -15.11 21.02
N GLU A 422 44.15 -13.80 20.76
CA GLU A 422 44.24 -12.75 21.78
C GLU A 422 42.86 -12.11 22.08
N VAL A 423 41.84 -12.41 21.27
CA VAL A 423 40.49 -11.84 21.42
C VAL A 423 39.76 -12.48 22.60
N THR A 424 39.39 -11.66 23.58
CA THR A 424 38.60 -12.07 24.75
C THR A 424 37.10 -11.79 24.56
N ASP A 425 36.25 -12.43 25.36
CA ASP A 425 34.81 -12.14 25.40
C ASP A 425 34.50 -10.66 25.65
N GLN A 426 35.28 -9.99 26.49
CA GLN A 426 35.11 -8.56 26.75
C GLN A 426 35.40 -7.72 25.50
N MET A 427 36.35 -8.14 24.66
CA MET A 427 36.62 -7.50 23.38
C MET A 427 35.49 -7.78 22.37
N LEU A 428 35.02 -9.03 22.25
CA LEU A 428 33.86 -9.38 21.40
C LEU A 428 32.64 -8.50 21.72
N ARG A 429 32.34 -8.33 23.02
CA ARG A 429 31.25 -7.48 23.53
C ARG A 429 31.45 -5.97 23.35
N SER A 430 32.58 -5.53 22.79
CA SER A 430 32.86 -4.13 22.45
C SER A 430 32.83 -3.81 20.95
N VAL A 431 32.82 -4.84 20.07
CA VAL A 431 32.82 -4.64 18.62
C VAL A 431 31.45 -4.14 18.17
N ARG A 432 31.38 -2.88 17.75
CA ARG A 432 30.16 -2.23 17.24
C ARG A 432 30.00 -2.27 15.72
N ARG A 433 31.06 -2.51 14.96
CA ARG A 433 31.05 -2.50 13.50
C ARG A 433 32.02 -3.54 12.95
N LEU A 434 31.61 -4.29 11.93
CA LEU A 434 32.42 -5.32 11.29
C LEU A 434 32.38 -5.12 9.76
N GLU A 435 33.55 -4.92 9.15
CA GLU A 435 33.73 -4.63 7.71
C GLU A 435 34.26 -5.86 6.97
N LEU A 436 33.35 -6.65 6.40
CA LEU A 436 33.65 -7.85 5.61
C LEU A 436 33.28 -7.67 4.13
N ASP A 437 32.98 -6.45 3.71
CA ASP A 437 32.68 -6.03 2.34
C ASP A 437 33.84 -6.29 1.36
N GLY A 438 33.59 -6.74 0.13
CA GLY A 438 34.68 -6.84 -0.87
C GLY A 438 35.82 -7.82 -0.51
N LYS A 439 35.56 -8.83 0.33
CA LYS A 439 36.61 -9.75 0.85
C LYS A 439 36.62 -11.14 0.19
N GLY A 440 35.80 -11.39 -0.84
CA GLY A 440 35.73 -12.66 -1.57
C GLY A 440 35.21 -13.84 -0.74
N ILE A 441 34.31 -13.57 0.21
CA ILE A 441 33.74 -14.61 1.08
C ILE A 441 32.69 -15.40 0.30
N ARG A 442 32.92 -16.70 0.10
CA ARG A 442 31.96 -17.62 -0.57
C ARG A 442 30.96 -18.29 0.37
N GLN A 443 31.38 -18.56 1.60
CA GLN A 443 30.58 -19.20 2.64
C GLN A 443 31.00 -18.64 4.00
N LEU A 444 30.04 -18.52 4.91
CA LEU A 444 30.26 -18.28 6.33
C LEU A 444 30.17 -19.61 7.10
N ARG A 445 30.67 -19.65 8.33
CA ARG A 445 30.51 -20.76 9.28
C ARG A 445 29.42 -20.42 10.28
N SER A 446 28.62 -21.42 10.68
CA SER A 446 27.65 -21.28 11.77
C SER A 446 28.34 -20.73 13.02
N GLY A 447 27.74 -19.71 13.66
CA GLY A 447 28.33 -19.03 14.81
C GLY A 447 29.43 -18.00 14.51
N ASP A 448 29.73 -17.65 13.25
CA ASP A 448 30.77 -16.65 12.89
C ASP A 448 30.60 -15.29 13.60
N PHE A 449 29.37 -14.88 13.90
CA PHE A 449 29.08 -13.62 14.60
C PHE A 449 28.73 -13.80 16.09
N HIS A 450 28.77 -15.02 16.63
CA HIS A 450 28.43 -15.29 18.03
C HIS A 450 29.26 -14.44 19.01
N GLY A 451 28.63 -13.99 20.09
CA GLY A 451 29.26 -13.17 21.13
C GLY A 451 29.44 -11.68 20.80
N LEU A 452 29.18 -11.25 19.54
CA LEU A 452 29.23 -9.84 19.12
C LEU A 452 27.95 -9.06 19.54
N ILE A 453 27.51 -9.22 20.79
CA ILE A 453 26.21 -8.72 21.32
C ILE A 453 26.06 -7.19 21.42
N ALA A 454 27.02 -6.44 20.88
CA ALA A 454 27.03 -4.97 20.81
C ALA A 454 27.21 -4.45 19.38
N LEU A 455 27.16 -5.34 18.39
CA LEU A 455 27.28 -5.02 16.97
C LEU A 455 26.08 -4.15 16.54
N ASP A 456 26.37 -3.01 15.91
CA ASP A 456 25.42 -2.01 15.42
C ASP A 456 25.32 -2.05 13.88
N VAL A 457 26.44 -2.38 13.20
CA VAL A 457 26.51 -2.49 11.74
C VAL A 457 27.36 -3.68 11.28
N LEU A 458 26.85 -4.42 10.30
CA LEU A 458 27.53 -5.55 9.67
C LEU A 458 27.54 -5.39 8.14
N PHE A 459 28.75 -5.29 7.56
CA PHE A 459 28.95 -5.26 6.11
C PHE A 459 29.37 -6.64 5.61
N LEU A 460 28.55 -7.26 4.77
CA LEU A 460 28.81 -8.51 4.04
C LEU A 460 28.63 -8.34 2.52
N ASN A 461 28.36 -7.13 2.06
CA ASN A 461 28.12 -6.78 0.67
C ASN A 461 29.35 -6.94 -0.24
N GLN A 462 29.15 -7.05 -1.55
CA GLN A 462 30.23 -7.25 -2.53
C GLN A 462 31.10 -8.48 -2.19
N ASN A 463 30.46 -9.62 -1.92
CA ASN A 463 31.13 -10.91 -1.72
C ASN A 463 30.55 -11.96 -2.67
N GLU A 464 30.92 -13.23 -2.47
CA GLU A 464 30.52 -14.35 -3.32
C GLU A 464 29.59 -15.31 -2.55
N LEU A 465 28.82 -14.81 -1.57
CA LEU A 465 28.00 -15.64 -0.69
C LEU A 465 26.83 -16.26 -1.46
N THR A 466 26.82 -17.58 -1.62
CA THR A 466 25.73 -18.31 -2.30
C THR A 466 24.57 -18.68 -1.38
N GLU A 467 24.84 -18.80 -0.07
CA GLU A 467 23.86 -19.04 0.99
C GLU A 467 24.33 -18.45 2.33
N LEU A 468 23.38 -18.24 3.25
CA LEU A 468 23.66 -17.89 4.64
C LEU A 468 23.45 -19.12 5.54
N PRO A 469 24.34 -19.40 6.50
CA PRO A 469 24.09 -20.43 7.50
C PRO A 469 22.81 -20.12 8.30
N PRO A 470 22.04 -21.14 8.71
CA PRO A 470 20.93 -20.95 9.63
C PRO A 470 21.35 -20.22 10.92
N ARG A 471 20.48 -19.33 11.42
CA ARG A 471 20.67 -18.58 12.68
C ARG A 471 22.02 -17.83 12.78
N ILE A 472 22.62 -17.45 11.64
CA ILE A 472 23.96 -16.84 11.60
C ILE A 472 24.05 -15.49 12.35
N PHE A 473 22.93 -14.78 12.47
CA PHE A 473 22.82 -13.49 13.16
C PHE A 473 22.23 -13.58 14.58
N GLU A 474 22.08 -14.79 15.13
CA GLU A 474 21.44 -14.98 16.44
C GLU A 474 22.21 -14.29 17.59
N GLY A 475 21.46 -13.62 18.47
CA GLY A 475 22.00 -12.87 19.60
C GLY A 475 22.54 -11.47 19.26
N LEU A 476 22.46 -11.04 18.00
CA LEU A 476 22.86 -9.69 17.56
C LEU A 476 21.71 -8.67 17.70
N SER A 477 20.97 -8.68 18.81
CA SER A 477 19.77 -7.84 18.99
C SER A 477 20.02 -6.33 19.04
N THR A 478 21.28 -5.89 19.04
CA THR A 478 21.68 -4.48 18.88
C THR A 478 21.94 -4.06 17.43
N LEU A 479 21.94 -5.01 16.47
CA LEU A 479 22.30 -4.76 15.08
C LEU A 479 21.21 -3.93 14.41
N ARG A 480 21.59 -2.75 13.92
CA ARG A 480 20.68 -1.82 13.24
C ARG A 480 20.75 -1.92 11.72
N ARG A 481 21.89 -2.30 11.16
CA ARG A 481 22.14 -2.17 9.72
C ARG A 481 22.91 -3.37 9.18
N LEU A 482 22.32 -4.05 8.20
CA LEU A 482 22.83 -5.29 7.62
C LEU A 482 22.91 -5.18 6.09
N PHE A 483 24.14 -5.12 5.57
CA PHE A 483 24.44 -5.01 4.15
C PHE A 483 24.81 -6.40 3.59
N LEU A 484 23.89 -7.03 2.87
CA LEU A 484 24.06 -8.33 2.19
C LEU A 484 23.99 -8.21 0.66
N ASN A 485 23.82 -7.00 0.15
CA ASN A 485 23.69 -6.66 -1.26
C ASN A 485 24.96 -6.94 -2.08
N ALA A 486 24.83 -7.15 -3.40
CA ALA A 486 25.92 -7.59 -4.28
C ALA A 486 26.58 -8.89 -3.76
N ASN A 487 25.82 -9.97 -3.75
CA ASN A 487 26.24 -11.33 -3.41
C ASN A 487 25.55 -12.33 -4.37
N GLU A 488 25.78 -13.62 -4.18
CA GLU A 488 25.27 -14.71 -5.02
C GLU A 488 24.08 -15.45 -4.37
N LEU A 489 23.39 -14.84 -3.39
CA LEU A 489 22.38 -15.52 -2.57
C LEU A 489 21.18 -15.91 -3.42
N THR A 490 20.88 -17.21 -3.49
CA THR A 490 19.77 -17.76 -4.31
C THR A 490 18.45 -17.91 -3.55
N ARG A 491 18.52 -18.02 -2.22
CA ARG A 491 17.38 -18.16 -1.29
C ARG A 491 17.76 -17.63 0.10
N LEU A 492 16.76 -17.30 0.91
CA LEU A 492 16.94 -17.06 2.34
C LEU A 492 16.50 -18.28 3.15
N GLN A 493 17.26 -18.63 4.19
CA GLN A 493 16.86 -19.70 5.11
C GLN A 493 15.66 -19.24 5.97
N PRO A 494 14.78 -20.17 6.41
CA PRO A 494 13.66 -19.82 7.28
C PRO A 494 14.13 -19.05 8.53
N ARG A 495 13.51 -17.90 8.81
CA ARG A 495 13.79 -17.08 10.00
C ARG A 495 15.26 -16.69 10.17
N VAL A 496 16.02 -16.53 9.08
CA VAL A 496 17.47 -16.22 9.13
C VAL A 496 17.80 -14.93 9.90
N PHE A 497 16.87 -13.97 9.95
CA PHE A 497 16.98 -12.70 10.67
C PHE A 497 16.32 -12.69 12.07
N ARG A 498 15.83 -13.83 12.58
CA ARG A 498 15.14 -13.92 13.89
C ARG A 498 15.99 -13.38 15.03
N GLY A 499 15.36 -12.59 15.89
CA GLY A 499 16.01 -11.92 17.02
C GLY A 499 16.76 -10.63 16.68
N LEU A 500 16.74 -10.18 15.43
CA LEU A 500 17.24 -8.86 15.00
C LEU A 500 16.19 -7.76 15.19
N SER A 501 15.48 -7.74 16.33
CA SER A 501 14.40 -6.79 16.62
C SER A 501 14.86 -5.32 16.79
N GLY A 502 16.17 -5.06 16.69
CA GLY A 502 16.76 -3.73 16.61
C GLY A 502 17.16 -3.30 15.19
N LEU A 503 16.93 -4.13 14.17
CA LEU A 503 17.32 -3.87 12.78
C LEU A 503 16.45 -2.78 12.18
N GLN A 504 17.09 -1.87 11.43
CA GLN A 504 16.52 -0.64 10.91
C GLN A 504 16.70 -0.54 9.39
N GLU A 505 17.85 -1.00 8.86
CA GLU A 505 18.16 -1.06 7.43
C GLU A 505 18.59 -2.49 7.04
N LEU A 506 17.96 -3.06 6.01
CA LEU A 506 18.29 -4.38 5.45
C LEU A 506 18.44 -4.31 3.92
N PHE A 507 19.66 -4.49 3.43
CA PHE A 507 19.95 -4.41 2.00
C PHE A 507 20.35 -5.78 1.43
N LEU A 508 19.50 -6.30 0.55
CA LEU A 508 19.62 -7.59 -0.14
C LEU A 508 19.69 -7.42 -1.68
N TRP A 509 19.76 -6.17 -2.17
CA TRP A 509 19.75 -5.89 -3.61
C TRP A 509 20.95 -6.45 -4.38
N ARG A 510 20.78 -6.73 -5.68
CA ARG A 510 21.76 -7.44 -6.53
C ARG A 510 22.22 -8.75 -5.88
N ASN A 511 21.26 -9.62 -5.59
CA ASN A 511 21.46 -11.03 -5.28
C ASN A 511 20.76 -11.88 -6.36
N HIS A 512 20.60 -13.18 -6.12
CA HIS A 512 19.95 -14.11 -7.05
C HIS A 512 18.69 -14.76 -6.44
N LEU A 513 18.05 -14.10 -5.46
CA LEU A 513 16.88 -14.61 -4.75
C LEU A 513 15.74 -14.91 -5.73
N THR A 514 15.34 -16.17 -5.86
CA THR A 514 14.23 -16.60 -6.73
C THR A 514 12.88 -16.64 -6.00
N GLU A 515 12.90 -16.86 -4.69
CA GLU A 515 11.72 -16.97 -3.82
C GLU A 515 11.97 -16.25 -2.48
N LEU A 516 10.88 -15.86 -1.82
CA LEU A 516 10.84 -15.44 -0.42
C LEU A 516 9.80 -16.28 0.32
N ARG A 517 9.97 -16.40 1.64
CA ARG A 517 9.01 -17.06 2.54
C ARG A 517 8.26 -16.00 3.34
N LEU A 518 7.01 -16.26 3.72
CA LEU A 518 6.25 -15.36 4.61
C LEU A 518 7.00 -15.10 5.93
N ASP A 519 7.72 -16.10 6.46
CA ASP A 519 8.53 -15.96 7.68
C ASP A 519 10.00 -15.53 7.43
N ALA A 520 10.25 -14.79 6.34
CA ALA A 520 11.56 -14.21 6.04
C ALA A 520 11.89 -12.96 6.85
N PHE A 521 10.91 -12.07 7.08
CA PHE A 521 11.10 -10.76 7.73
C PHE A 521 10.41 -10.63 9.10
N SER A 522 9.88 -11.72 9.66
CA SER A 522 9.31 -11.75 11.01
C SER A 522 10.34 -11.35 12.09
N ASP A 523 9.85 -10.80 13.21
CA ASP A 523 10.63 -10.24 14.32
C ASP A 523 11.45 -8.96 13.98
N LEU A 524 11.26 -8.34 12.80
CA LEU A 524 11.96 -7.12 12.36
C LEU A 524 11.18 -5.83 12.61
N ASP A 525 10.49 -5.73 13.75
CA ASP A 525 9.56 -4.64 14.12
C ASP A 525 10.14 -3.22 13.95
N ALA A 526 11.46 -3.05 14.06
CA ALA A 526 12.17 -1.77 13.99
C ALA A 526 12.63 -1.37 12.57
N LEU A 527 12.39 -2.21 11.55
CA LEU A 527 12.88 -2.04 10.19
C LEU A 527 12.18 -0.85 9.52
N PHE A 528 12.95 0.11 9.00
CA PHE A 528 12.42 1.25 8.25
C PHE A 528 12.83 1.26 6.77
N ASP A 529 13.90 0.57 6.37
CA ASP A 529 14.40 0.49 4.98
C ASP A 529 14.72 -0.96 4.57
N LEU A 530 14.10 -1.41 3.47
CA LEU A 530 14.25 -2.76 2.90
C LEU A 530 14.47 -2.70 1.38
N GLY A 531 15.70 -3.02 0.95
CA GLY A 531 16.09 -3.06 -0.47
C GLY A 531 16.29 -4.49 -0.99
N LEU A 532 15.42 -4.92 -1.91
CA LEU A 532 15.36 -6.26 -2.54
C LEU A 532 15.62 -6.19 -4.07
N ASP A 533 16.08 -5.06 -4.58
CA ASP A 533 16.21 -4.76 -6.01
C ASP A 533 17.16 -5.70 -6.77
N TYR A 534 16.96 -5.87 -8.07
CA TYR A 534 17.79 -6.67 -8.97
C TYR A 534 18.06 -8.09 -8.46
N ASN A 535 17.00 -8.72 -7.93
CA ASN A 535 16.94 -10.14 -7.61
C ASN A 535 16.19 -10.89 -8.74
N GLN A 536 15.70 -12.10 -8.47
CA GLN A 536 15.09 -12.96 -9.48
C GLN A 536 13.65 -13.38 -9.12
N LEU A 537 13.02 -12.69 -8.17
CA LEU A 537 11.71 -13.01 -7.59
C LEU A 537 10.60 -12.97 -8.66
N THR A 538 9.80 -14.03 -8.75
CA THR A 538 8.66 -14.14 -9.69
C THR A 538 7.29 -13.89 -9.06
N GLU A 539 7.19 -14.12 -7.74
CA GLU A 539 6.00 -13.97 -6.91
C GLU A 539 6.40 -13.55 -5.49
N LEU A 540 5.43 -13.06 -4.71
CA LEU A 540 5.58 -12.77 -3.28
C LEU A 540 4.51 -13.57 -2.51
N PRO A 541 4.82 -14.17 -1.35
CA PRO A 541 3.81 -14.71 -0.46
C PRO A 541 2.81 -13.65 0.00
N GLU A 542 1.59 -14.09 0.32
CA GLU A 542 0.68 -13.38 1.21
C GLU A 542 1.38 -13.09 2.56
N ASP A 543 1.00 -11.99 3.21
CA ASP A 543 1.46 -11.54 4.53
C ASP A 543 3.00 -11.35 4.69
N LEU A 544 3.77 -11.26 3.59
CA LEU A 544 5.24 -11.20 3.61
C LEU A 544 5.83 -10.02 4.43
N PHE A 545 5.09 -8.91 4.52
CA PHE A 545 5.52 -7.68 5.20
C PHE A 545 4.77 -7.43 6.52
N ASP A 546 4.01 -8.40 7.01
CA ASP A 546 3.27 -8.27 8.28
C ASP A 546 4.20 -8.01 9.46
N GLY A 547 3.73 -7.14 10.37
CA GLY A 547 4.51 -6.69 11.53
C GLY A 547 5.49 -5.54 11.24
N LEU A 548 5.85 -5.26 9.98
CA LEU A 548 6.80 -4.20 9.59
C LEU A 548 6.21 -2.77 9.69
N SER A 549 5.52 -2.47 10.78
CA SER A 549 4.80 -1.21 11.06
C SER A 549 5.67 0.06 11.19
N ASN A 550 6.99 -0.07 11.05
CA ASN A 550 7.95 1.03 10.95
C ASN A 550 8.56 1.20 9.55
N LEU A 551 8.18 0.36 8.57
CA LEU A 551 8.71 0.42 7.21
C LEU A 551 8.32 1.75 6.54
N THR A 552 9.33 2.48 6.07
CA THR A 552 9.18 3.76 5.35
C THR A 552 9.66 3.64 3.91
N HIS A 553 10.68 2.82 3.65
CA HIS A 553 11.29 2.61 2.34
C HIS A 553 11.25 1.12 1.97
N LEU A 554 10.63 0.81 0.83
CA LEU A 554 10.56 -0.55 0.28
C LEU A 554 10.90 -0.51 -1.22
N SER A 555 11.94 -1.24 -1.62
CA SER A 555 12.43 -1.23 -3.00
C SER A 555 12.59 -2.66 -3.53
N MET A 556 11.90 -2.98 -4.62
CA MET A 556 11.88 -4.31 -5.26
C MET A 556 12.14 -4.21 -6.78
N ARG A 557 12.83 -3.14 -7.23
CA ARG A 557 13.06 -2.84 -8.65
C ARG A 557 13.78 -3.99 -9.36
N GLY A 558 13.57 -4.21 -10.65
CA GLY A 558 14.41 -5.10 -11.45
C GLY A 558 14.28 -6.59 -11.11
N ASN A 559 13.13 -6.99 -10.56
CA ASN A 559 12.78 -8.40 -10.30
C ASN A 559 11.98 -8.97 -11.50
N LYS A 560 11.24 -10.07 -11.31
CA LYS A 560 10.46 -10.74 -12.35
C LYS A 560 8.99 -10.88 -11.98
N LEU A 561 8.51 -10.10 -11.01
CA LEU A 561 7.16 -10.18 -10.46
C LEU A 561 6.11 -9.94 -11.57
N THR A 562 5.13 -10.84 -11.68
CA THR A 562 4.05 -10.74 -12.69
C THR A 562 2.72 -10.25 -12.12
N SER A 563 2.53 -10.39 -10.81
CA SER A 563 1.39 -9.93 -10.03
C SER A 563 1.83 -9.66 -8.58
N LEU A 564 0.95 -9.06 -7.79
CA LEU A 564 1.09 -8.87 -6.33
C LEU A 564 -0.14 -9.47 -5.64
N PRO A 565 -0.03 -10.00 -4.40
CA PRO A 565 -1.19 -10.32 -3.56
C PRO A 565 -1.98 -9.05 -3.21
N ASP A 566 -3.29 -9.17 -2.99
CA ASP A 566 -4.20 -8.02 -2.87
C ASP A 566 -3.84 -7.07 -1.71
N ASP A 567 -3.65 -7.64 -0.51
CA ASP A 567 -3.39 -6.90 0.72
C ASP A 567 -1.88 -6.83 1.10
N ILE A 568 -0.96 -7.04 0.15
CA ILE A 568 0.48 -7.18 0.41
C ILE A 568 1.16 -5.98 1.11
N PHE A 569 0.52 -4.80 1.11
CA PHE A 569 0.99 -3.60 1.81
C PHE A 569 0.06 -3.14 2.94
N ALA A 570 -0.88 -4.00 3.39
CA ALA A 570 -1.74 -3.73 4.54
C ALA A 570 -0.92 -3.41 5.80
N ASN A 571 -1.48 -2.61 6.70
CA ASN A 571 -0.86 -2.12 7.93
C ASN A 571 0.46 -1.32 7.78
N LEU A 572 1.05 -1.19 6.58
CA LEU A 572 2.27 -0.41 6.30
C LEU A 572 2.01 1.11 6.27
N SER A 573 1.29 1.60 7.30
CA SER A 573 0.82 2.98 7.45
C SER A 573 1.92 4.05 7.49
N ARG A 574 3.20 3.65 7.66
CA ARG A 574 4.38 4.53 7.59
C ARG A 574 5.11 4.50 6.25
N LEU A 575 4.68 3.69 5.29
CA LEU A 575 5.39 3.55 4.02
C LEU A 575 5.34 4.89 3.26
N GLU A 576 6.52 5.45 3.02
CA GLU A 576 6.75 6.76 2.38
C GLU A 576 7.20 6.61 0.92
N TYR A 577 7.99 5.56 0.66
CA TYR A 577 8.70 5.33 -0.59
C TYR A 577 8.55 3.86 -1.02
N LEU A 578 7.93 3.64 -2.19
CA LEU A 578 7.74 2.31 -2.78
C LEU A 578 8.26 2.25 -4.23
N VAL A 579 9.10 1.25 -4.53
CA VAL A 579 9.58 0.98 -5.89
C VAL A 579 9.31 -0.46 -6.30
N LEU A 580 8.56 -0.60 -7.38
CA LEU A 580 8.17 -1.84 -8.06
C LEU A 580 8.61 -1.85 -9.54
N GLY A 581 9.41 -0.86 -9.97
CA GLY A 581 9.80 -0.70 -11.38
C GLY A 581 10.69 -1.83 -11.96
N ASP A 582 10.91 -1.83 -13.26
CA ASP A 582 11.63 -2.86 -14.03
C ASP A 582 11.21 -4.31 -13.69
N ASN A 583 9.90 -4.53 -13.45
CA ASN A 583 9.32 -5.86 -13.18
C ASN A 583 8.50 -6.33 -14.39
N ARG A 584 7.52 -7.21 -14.19
CA ARG A 584 6.68 -7.79 -15.24
C ARG A 584 5.19 -7.72 -14.88
N LEU A 585 4.82 -6.82 -13.98
CA LEU A 585 3.45 -6.68 -13.48
C LEU A 585 2.51 -6.36 -14.64
N THR A 586 1.49 -7.18 -14.87
CA THR A 586 0.48 -6.97 -15.93
C THR A 586 -0.81 -6.32 -15.40
N VAL A 587 -1.05 -6.44 -14.10
CA VAL A 587 -2.20 -5.88 -13.37
C VAL A 587 -1.78 -5.56 -11.94
N LEU A 588 -2.52 -4.64 -11.29
CA LEU A 588 -2.40 -4.34 -9.85
C LEU A 588 -3.72 -4.66 -9.16
N PRO A 589 -3.73 -5.17 -7.92
CA PRO A 589 -4.95 -5.35 -7.14
C PRO A 589 -5.74 -4.05 -6.91
N PRO A 590 -7.09 -4.10 -6.91
CA PRO A 590 -7.91 -2.98 -6.46
C PRO A 590 -7.69 -2.72 -4.96
N GLY A 591 -7.32 -1.49 -4.58
CA GLY A 591 -7.14 -1.11 -3.17
C GLY A 591 -5.73 -1.34 -2.60
N LEU A 592 -4.76 -1.78 -3.40
CA LEU A 592 -3.36 -2.07 -3.04
C LEU A 592 -2.65 -1.01 -2.17
N PHE A 593 -3.06 0.26 -2.23
CA PHE A 593 -2.47 1.37 -1.48
C PHE A 593 -3.44 2.02 -0.45
N SER A 594 -4.53 1.34 -0.10
CA SER A 594 -5.57 1.88 0.78
C SER A 594 -5.12 2.08 2.24
N GLU A 595 -4.19 1.26 2.74
CA GLU A 595 -3.64 1.37 4.10
C GLU A 595 -2.25 2.03 4.17
N THR A 596 -1.78 2.62 3.07
CA THR A 596 -0.46 3.27 2.96
C THR A 596 -0.57 4.80 2.73
N PRO A 597 -1.25 5.57 3.61
CA PRO A 597 -1.55 6.99 3.38
C PRO A 597 -0.30 7.90 3.40
N SER A 598 0.82 7.43 3.96
CA SER A 598 2.09 8.15 4.03
C SER A 598 2.90 8.16 2.72
N LEU A 599 2.51 7.39 1.70
CA LEU A 599 3.27 7.27 0.46
C LEU A 599 3.38 8.62 -0.25
N TRP A 600 4.59 9.20 -0.25
CA TRP A 600 4.92 10.41 -1.02
C TRP A 600 5.56 10.09 -2.37
N ARG A 601 6.10 8.87 -2.56
CA ARG A 601 6.62 8.40 -3.86
C ARG A 601 6.29 6.94 -4.16
N ILE A 602 5.72 6.70 -5.33
CA ILE A 602 5.46 5.38 -5.91
C ILE A 602 6.13 5.30 -7.29
N ALA A 603 6.87 4.23 -7.55
CA ALA A 603 7.46 3.95 -8.86
C ALA A 603 7.10 2.55 -9.38
N LEU A 604 6.35 2.52 -10.48
CA LEU A 604 5.80 1.35 -11.18
C LEU A 604 6.33 1.25 -12.63
N ASP A 605 7.35 2.03 -12.96
CA ASP A 605 7.89 2.20 -14.30
C ASP A 605 8.60 0.95 -14.85
N GLY A 606 8.62 0.73 -16.16
CA GLY A 606 9.26 -0.45 -16.76
C GLY A 606 8.54 -1.77 -16.47
N ASN A 607 7.21 -1.75 -16.33
CA ASN A 607 6.37 -2.93 -16.12
C ASN A 607 5.57 -3.28 -17.39
N GLN A 608 4.47 -4.04 -17.27
CA GLN A 608 3.64 -4.48 -18.39
C GLN A 608 2.15 -4.19 -18.14
N LEU A 609 1.85 -3.18 -17.31
CA LEU A 609 0.49 -2.82 -16.92
C LEU A 609 -0.29 -2.32 -18.14
N ALA A 610 -1.40 -2.99 -18.46
CA ALA A 610 -2.31 -2.60 -19.55
C ALA A 610 -3.44 -1.67 -19.08
N GLU A 611 -3.83 -1.78 -17.81
CA GLU A 611 -4.85 -0.97 -17.15
C GLU A 611 -4.48 -0.69 -15.69
N LEU A 612 -5.17 0.27 -15.07
CA LEU A 612 -5.09 0.56 -13.63
C LEU A 612 -6.48 0.46 -13.00
N PRO A 613 -6.63 -0.18 -11.82
CA PRO A 613 -7.90 -0.17 -11.09
C PRO A 613 -8.40 1.25 -10.78
N SER A 614 -9.71 1.48 -10.91
CA SER A 614 -10.34 2.73 -10.47
C SER A 614 -10.01 3.01 -9.00
N ARG A 615 -9.71 4.28 -8.66
CA ARG A 615 -9.36 4.72 -7.30
C ARG A 615 -8.13 4.07 -6.64
N LEU A 616 -7.26 3.40 -7.39
CA LEU A 616 -6.02 2.78 -6.86
C LEU A 616 -5.22 3.71 -5.93
N PHE A 617 -5.16 5.01 -6.25
CA PHE A 617 -4.40 6.02 -5.50
C PHE A 617 -5.30 6.99 -4.69
N TRP A 618 -6.52 6.59 -4.32
CA TRP A 618 -7.49 7.50 -3.71
C TRP A 618 -7.12 7.90 -2.26
N GLU A 619 -6.64 6.97 -1.45
CA GLU A 619 -6.26 7.23 -0.03
C GLU A 619 -4.80 7.72 0.12
N THR A 620 -3.95 7.59 -0.92
CA THR A 620 -2.54 8.07 -0.92
C THR A 620 -2.45 9.58 -1.13
N SER A 621 -3.15 10.35 -0.31
CA SER A 621 -3.27 11.82 -0.42
C SER A 621 -1.94 12.57 -0.26
N ALA A 622 -0.92 11.95 0.36
CA ALA A 622 0.43 12.47 0.50
C ALA A 622 1.32 12.31 -0.76
N LEU A 623 0.85 11.60 -1.80
CA LEU A 623 1.66 11.22 -2.95
C LEU A 623 2.11 12.43 -3.78
N GLN A 624 3.41 12.72 -3.75
CA GLN A 624 4.06 13.80 -4.49
C GLN A 624 4.65 13.36 -5.82
N ARG A 625 5.08 12.10 -5.97
CA ARG A 625 5.74 11.60 -7.18
C ARG A 625 5.22 10.22 -7.59
N LEU A 626 4.62 10.14 -8.77
CA LEU A 626 4.11 8.89 -9.36
C LEU A 626 4.80 8.64 -10.71
N TYR A 627 5.50 7.51 -10.80
CA TYR A 627 6.20 7.06 -12.01
C TYR A 627 5.52 5.81 -12.58
N LEU A 628 5.01 5.91 -13.79
CA LEU A 628 4.28 4.86 -14.53
C LEU A 628 4.88 4.62 -15.93
N GLN A 629 5.99 5.28 -16.27
CA GLN A 629 6.54 5.26 -17.61
C GLN A 629 7.08 3.89 -18.05
N GLY A 630 7.02 3.56 -19.34
CA GLY A 630 7.46 2.25 -19.82
C GLY A 630 6.52 1.12 -19.39
N ASN A 631 5.20 1.35 -19.48
CA ASN A 631 4.14 0.35 -19.31
C ASN A 631 3.37 0.19 -20.63
N ARG A 632 2.16 -0.37 -20.62
CA ARG A 632 1.30 -0.58 -21.79
C ARG A 632 -0.10 0.00 -21.61
N LEU A 633 -0.22 1.10 -20.88
CA LEU A 633 -1.52 1.68 -20.53
C LEU A 633 -2.17 2.25 -21.79
N GLU A 634 -3.23 1.62 -22.29
CA GLU A 634 -4.01 2.12 -23.44
C GLU A 634 -4.97 3.26 -23.03
N THR A 635 -5.47 3.22 -21.79
CA THR A 635 -6.44 4.18 -21.23
C THR A 635 -6.22 4.39 -19.72
N LEU A 636 -6.90 5.38 -19.12
CA LEU A 636 -6.89 5.66 -17.68
C LEU A 636 -8.34 5.75 -17.11
N PRO A 637 -8.59 5.30 -15.87
CA PRO A 637 -9.86 5.56 -15.19
C PRO A 637 -10.07 7.05 -14.91
N THR A 638 -11.32 7.54 -15.00
CA THR A 638 -11.65 8.97 -14.80
C THR A 638 -11.32 9.52 -13.41
N ASP A 639 -11.27 8.68 -12.36
CA ASP A 639 -11.02 9.08 -10.97
C ASP A 639 -9.66 8.63 -10.42
N ILE A 640 -8.75 8.13 -11.27
CA ILE A 640 -7.48 7.51 -10.86
C ILE A 640 -6.56 8.43 -10.04
N PHE A 641 -6.54 9.74 -10.33
CA PHE A 641 -5.71 10.74 -9.63
C PHE A 641 -6.53 11.68 -8.72
N ALA A 642 -7.81 11.40 -8.49
CA ALA A 642 -8.73 12.36 -7.85
C ALA A 642 -8.39 12.67 -6.37
N GLY A 643 -7.77 11.74 -5.65
CA GLY A 643 -7.30 11.94 -4.27
C GLY A 643 -5.96 12.68 -4.14
N LEU A 644 -5.21 12.83 -5.24
CA LEU A 644 -3.78 13.15 -5.26
C LEU A 644 -3.48 14.65 -5.18
N GLN A 645 -3.92 15.30 -4.11
CA GLN A 645 -3.82 16.74 -3.92
C GLN A 645 -2.37 17.27 -3.78
N GLU A 646 -1.46 16.44 -3.26
CA GLU A 646 -0.04 16.77 -3.09
C GLU A 646 0.85 16.40 -4.29
N LEU A 647 0.30 15.85 -5.38
CA LEU A 647 1.09 15.36 -6.52
C LEU A 647 1.83 16.51 -7.21
N VAL A 648 3.17 16.41 -7.24
CA VAL A 648 4.09 17.37 -7.87
C VAL A 648 4.62 16.83 -9.20
N ARG A 649 4.86 15.51 -9.32
CA ARG A 649 5.32 14.86 -10.55
C ARG A 649 4.49 13.63 -10.89
N LEU A 650 4.06 13.56 -12.15
CA LEU A 650 3.44 12.41 -12.78
C LEU A 650 4.19 12.07 -14.07
N ASP A 651 4.67 10.84 -14.21
CA ASP A 651 5.38 10.38 -15.40
C ASP A 651 4.60 9.22 -16.05
N LEU A 652 3.91 9.52 -17.15
CA LEU A 652 3.11 8.60 -17.97
C LEU A 652 3.76 8.37 -19.35
N SER A 653 5.03 8.74 -19.51
CA SER A 653 5.73 8.59 -20.79
C SER A 653 5.87 7.13 -21.22
N ARG A 654 6.13 6.86 -22.50
CA ARG A 654 6.44 5.51 -23.01
C ARG A 654 5.36 4.48 -22.61
N ASN A 655 4.12 4.81 -22.94
CA ASN A 655 2.93 3.98 -22.76
C ASN A 655 2.14 3.97 -24.08
N ASP A 656 1.02 3.25 -24.14
CA ASP A 656 0.22 3.09 -25.35
C ASP A 656 -1.05 4.00 -25.33
N LEU A 657 -1.03 5.11 -24.58
CA LEU A 657 -2.24 5.90 -24.27
C LEU A 657 -2.82 6.54 -25.54
N ILE A 658 -4.06 6.16 -25.90
CA ILE A 658 -4.76 6.65 -27.10
C ILE A 658 -5.52 7.96 -26.83
N GLU A 659 -6.13 8.08 -25.64
CA GLU A 659 -6.79 9.30 -25.17
C GLU A 659 -6.68 9.48 -23.65
N LEU A 660 -6.85 10.73 -23.19
CA LEU A 660 -6.91 11.08 -21.77
C LEU A 660 -8.36 11.40 -21.37
N PRO A 661 -8.87 10.92 -20.22
CA PRO A 661 -10.22 11.24 -19.79
C PRO A 661 -10.40 12.75 -19.49
N PRO A 662 -11.52 13.37 -19.86
CA PRO A 662 -11.77 14.79 -19.57
C PRO A 662 -11.71 15.09 -18.07
N GLY A 663 -10.77 15.96 -17.67
CA GLY A 663 -10.60 16.39 -16.28
C GLY A 663 -9.86 15.40 -15.37
N VAL A 664 -9.16 14.39 -15.91
CA VAL A 664 -8.43 13.37 -15.10
C VAL A 664 -7.42 13.96 -14.10
N PHE A 665 -6.89 15.16 -14.35
CA PHE A 665 -5.96 15.89 -13.47
C PHE A 665 -6.63 16.91 -12.52
N ALA A 666 -7.97 17.00 -12.46
CA ALA A 666 -8.66 18.05 -11.69
C ALA A 666 -8.42 18.01 -10.16
N GLY A 667 -7.93 16.89 -9.63
CA GLY A 667 -7.50 16.75 -8.22
C GLY A 667 -6.06 17.23 -7.96
N THR A 668 -5.16 17.15 -8.95
CA THR A 668 -3.70 17.26 -8.78
C THR A 668 -3.20 18.70 -8.86
N ARG A 669 -3.73 19.59 -8.00
CA ARG A 669 -3.49 21.05 -8.09
C ARG A 669 -2.04 21.50 -7.90
N LYS A 670 -1.20 20.64 -7.32
CA LYS A 670 0.25 20.87 -7.12
C LYS A 670 1.12 20.32 -8.26
N LEU A 671 0.52 19.75 -9.31
CA LEU A 671 1.24 19.06 -10.38
C LEU A 671 2.11 20.04 -11.15
N ALA A 672 3.42 19.96 -10.91
CA ALA A 672 4.46 20.77 -11.54
C ALA A 672 5.07 20.09 -12.76
N GLN A 673 5.12 18.76 -12.80
CA GLN A 673 5.79 18.00 -13.87
C GLN A 673 4.89 16.87 -14.38
N LEU A 674 4.54 16.89 -15.66
CA LEU A 674 3.67 15.90 -16.32
C LEU A 674 4.33 15.36 -17.60
N SER A 675 4.89 14.16 -17.56
CA SER A 675 5.45 13.52 -18.77
C SER A 675 4.40 12.71 -19.51
N LEU A 676 4.15 13.01 -20.78
CA LEU A 676 3.27 12.28 -21.70
C LEU A 676 3.96 11.95 -23.05
N GLU A 677 5.28 12.16 -23.16
CA GLU A 677 6.05 11.79 -24.36
C GLU A 677 5.97 10.29 -24.68
N HIS A 678 6.09 9.93 -25.96
CA HIS A 678 5.99 8.53 -26.44
C HIS A 678 4.68 7.85 -25.96
N ASN A 679 3.55 8.32 -26.46
CA ASN A 679 2.23 7.72 -26.33
C ASN A 679 1.51 7.77 -27.69
N GLU A 680 0.27 7.26 -27.79
CA GLU A 680 -0.52 7.25 -29.03
C GLU A 680 -1.59 8.37 -29.05
N LEU A 681 -1.39 9.46 -28.31
CA LEU A 681 -2.38 10.53 -28.14
C LEU A 681 -2.60 11.31 -29.45
N GLY A 682 -3.81 11.21 -30.02
CA GLY A 682 -4.19 11.99 -31.21
C GLY A 682 -4.63 13.44 -30.92
N GLN A 683 -5.14 13.71 -29.71
CA GLN A 683 -5.61 15.03 -29.28
C GLN A 683 -5.69 15.12 -27.74
N LEU A 684 -5.76 16.34 -27.20
CA LEU A 684 -6.00 16.59 -25.77
C LEU A 684 -7.46 17.00 -25.52
N PRO A 685 -8.14 16.48 -24.48
CA PRO A 685 -9.52 16.86 -24.18
C PRO A 685 -9.63 18.33 -23.72
N PRO A 686 -10.71 19.05 -24.08
CA PRO A 686 -10.95 20.41 -23.60
C PRO A 686 -11.00 20.47 -22.06
N GLY A 687 -10.20 21.34 -21.45
CA GLY A 687 -10.14 21.51 -19.99
C GLY A 687 -9.02 20.73 -19.29
N LEU A 688 -8.18 19.98 -19.99
CA LEU A 688 -7.21 19.05 -19.39
C LEU A 688 -6.33 19.67 -18.27
N PHE A 689 -5.83 20.88 -18.49
CA PHE A 689 -4.92 21.58 -17.55
C PHE A 689 -5.62 22.67 -16.72
N ALA A 690 -6.96 22.72 -16.72
CA ALA A 690 -7.71 23.78 -16.04
C ALA A 690 -7.50 23.71 -14.51
N GLY A 691 -6.96 24.79 -13.93
CA GLY A 691 -6.65 24.87 -12.50
C GLY A 691 -5.30 24.25 -12.08
N LEU A 692 -4.47 23.75 -13.01
CA LEU A 692 -3.11 23.31 -12.73
C LEU A 692 -2.13 24.50 -12.67
N SER A 693 -2.38 25.47 -11.80
CA SER A 693 -1.60 26.71 -11.72
C SER A 693 -0.18 26.54 -11.16
N ALA A 694 0.19 25.32 -10.75
CA ALA A 694 1.52 24.95 -10.30
C ALA A 694 2.35 24.25 -11.40
N LEU A 695 1.80 24.07 -12.60
CA LEU A 695 2.47 23.39 -13.70
C LEU A 695 3.70 24.19 -14.16
N GLU A 696 4.82 23.50 -14.35
CA GLU A 696 6.10 24.04 -14.79
C GLU A 696 6.65 23.26 -15.98
N TRP A 697 6.34 21.96 -16.08
CA TRP A 697 6.88 21.05 -17.08
C TRP A 697 5.79 20.13 -17.65
N VAL A 698 5.68 20.04 -18.97
CA VAL A 698 4.88 19.03 -19.67
C VAL A 698 5.59 18.58 -20.96
N THR A 699 5.69 17.28 -21.18
CA THR A 699 6.24 16.72 -22.44
C THR A 699 5.18 15.97 -23.22
N LEU A 700 5.11 16.24 -24.52
CA LEU A 700 4.13 15.65 -25.44
C LEU A 700 4.77 15.16 -26.76
N GLN A 701 6.09 15.29 -26.91
CA GLN A 701 6.82 14.81 -28.09
C GLN A 701 6.65 13.30 -28.35
N ALA A 702 6.86 12.91 -29.61
CA ALA A 702 6.75 11.53 -30.07
C ALA A 702 5.39 10.85 -29.79
N ASN A 703 4.32 11.64 -29.74
CA ASN A 703 2.97 11.18 -30.02
C ASN A 703 2.70 11.24 -31.55
N PRO A 704 1.76 10.45 -32.12
CA PRO A 704 1.58 10.31 -33.56
C PRO A 704 0.98 11.53 -34.28
N GLY A 705 0.49 12.52 -33.52
CA GLY A 705 -0.07 13.76 -34.06
C GLY A 705 0.98 14.83 -34.42
N THR A 706 0.54 15.85 -35.15
CA THR A 706 1.24 17.15 -35.16
C THR A 706 1.29 17.75 -33.75
N PRO A 707 2.29 18.58 -33.39
CA PRO A 707 2.36 19.26 -32.09
C PRO A 707 1.02 19.82 -31.63
N PHE A 708 0.64 19.54 -30.38
CA PHE A 708 -0.75 19.67 -29.96
C PHE A 708 -1.20 21.14 -29.99
N PRO A 709 -2.25 21.49 -30.77
CA PRO A 709 -2.52 22.88 -31.13
C PRO A 709 -3.30 23.62 -30.04
N ILE A 710 -2.62 24.51 -29.32
CA ILE A 710 -3.27 25.52 -28.49
C ILE A 710 -3.80 26.61 -29.44
N ARG A 711 -5.12 26.67 -29.62
CA ARG A 711 -5.78 27.61 -30.55
C ARG A 711 -6.27 28.85 -29.78
N PRO A 712 -5.76 30.06 -30.05
CA PRO A 712 -6.31 31.30 -29.51
C PRO A 712 -7.48 31.80 -30.38
N GLU A 713 -8.56 32.18 -29.74
CA GLU A 713 -9.80 32.71 -30.32
C GLU A 713 -10.00 34.16 -29.82
N PHE A 714 -10.21 35.13 -30.71
CA PHE A 714 -10.64 36.46 -30.31
C PHE A 714 -12.16 36.49 -30.06
N VAL A 715 -12.58 36.86 -28.86
CA VAL A 715 -14.01 36.90 -28.49
C VAL A 715 -14.43 38.33 -28.15
N ARG A 716 -15.29 38.93 -28.98
CA ARG A 716 -15.96 40.21 -28.69
C ARG A 716 -16.93 40.05 -27.52
N ARG A 717 -16.92 41.00 -26.58
CA ARG A 717 -17.68 40.95 -25.30
C ARG A 717 -18.80 41.98 -25.18
N ASP A 718 -19.01 42.83 -26.19
CA ASP A 718 -19.96 43.96 -26.15
C ASP A 718 -21.44 43.58 -26.29
N GLY A 719 -21.75 42.34 -26.71
CA GLY A 719 -23.13 41.86 -26.89
C GLY A 719 -23.78 42.23 -28.23
N ASP A 720 -23.25 43.20 -28.96
CA ASP A 720 -23.62 43.51 -30.36
C ASP A 720 -22.38 43.32 -31.28
N PRO A 721 -22.39 42.33 -32.20
CA PRO A 721 -21.25 42.06 -33.07
C PRO A 721 -21.04 43.14 -34.15
N LEU A 722 -22.04 43.96 -34.46
CA LEU A 722 -22.00 44.97 -35.56
C LEU A 722 -21.92 46.42 -35.05
N ALA A 723 -21.85 46.64 -33.73
CA ALA A 723 -21.79 47.98 -33.16
C ALA A 723 -20.51 48.74 -33.59
N PRO A 724 -20.63 49.95 -34.20
CA PRO A 724 -19.50 50.71 -34.77
C PRO A 724 -18.74 51.58 -33.76
N GLY A 725 -18.92 51.33 -32.46
CA GLY A 725 -18.12 51.95 -31.39
C GLY A 725 -16.83 51.19 -31.13
N PRO A 726 -16.01 51.62 -30.15
CA PRO A 726 -14.88 50.84 -29.68
C PRO A 726 -15.37 49.48 -29.16
N ALA A 727 -14.66 48.41 -29.53
CA ALA A 727 -15.04 47.04 -29.21
C ALA A 727 -14.23 46.49 -28.03
N ARG A 728 -14.88 45.83 -27.07
CA ARG A 728 -14.19 45.06 -26.02
C ARG A 728 -13.96 43.65 -26.50
N VAL A 729 -12.70 43.25 -26.56
CA VAL A 729 -12.27 41.93 -26.99
C VAL A 729 -11.48 41.28 -25.86
N ALA A 730 -11.60 39.96 -25.74
CA ALA A 730 -10.74 39.14 -24.91
C ALA A 730 -10.15 38.02 -25.76
N LEU A 731 -8.92 37.61 -25.43
CA LEU A 731 -8.35 36.37 -25.94
C LEU A 731 -8.98 35.20 -25.18
N ARG A 732 -9.32 34.13 -25.89
CA ARG A 732 -9.73 32.84 -25.32
C ARG A 732 -8.83 31.76 -25.91
N VAL A 733 -8.72 30.63 -25.22
CA VAL A 733 -8.09 29.40 -25.75
C VAL A 733 -8.98 28.19 -25.52
N SER A 734 -8.58 27.06 -26.12
CA SER A 734 -8.90 25.72 -25.61
C SER A 734 -8.84 25.72 -24.07
N PRO A 735 -9.88 25.25 -23.34
CA PRO A 735 -9.96 25.47 -21.90
C PRO A 735 -8.79 24.87 -21.13
N GLY A 736 -8.21 25.66 -20.24
CA GLY A 736 -7.06 25.31 -19.39
C GLY A 736 -5.74 25.49 -20.12
N ALA A 737 -5.22 26.72 -20.21
CA ALA A 737 -3.85 26.95 -20.65
C ALA A 737 -2.87 26.41 -19.59
N PRO A 738 -1.92 25.52 -19.95
CA PRO A 738 -1.00 24.95 -18.96
C PRO A 738 0.05 25.98 -18.48
N PHE A 739 0.47 26.91 -19.35
CA PHE A 739 1.42 27.97 -19.06
C PHE A 739 0.80 29.38 -19.16
N ALA A 740 1.43 30.37 -18.53
CA ALA A 740 1.16 31.78 -18.79
C ALA A 740 1.86 32.22 -20.08
N PHE A 741 1.18 32.95 -20.95
CA PHE A 741 1.79 33.50 -22.17
C PHE A 741 1.14 34.82 -22.58
N THR A 742 1.92 35.64 -23.27
CA THR A 742 1.48 36.95 -23.76
C THR A 742 1.48 36.94 -25.27
N VAL A 743 0.31 37.17 -25.86
CA VAL A 743 0.15 37.22 -27.31
C VAL A 743 0.15 38.68 -27.77
N PRO A 744 1.10 39.12 -28.62
CA PRO A 744 1.01 40.40 -29.29
C PRO A 744 -0.21 40.42 -30.22
N VAL A 745 -0.95 41.53 -30.24
CA VAL A 745 -2.13 41.68 -31.10
C VAL A 745 -1.86 42.75 -32.14
N SER A 746 -1.89 42.37 -33.41
CA SER A 746 -1.84 43.33 -34.52
C SER A 746 -3.24 43.81 -34.86
N VAL A 747 -3.37 45.10 -35.14
CA VAL A 747 -4.62 45.77 -35.48
C VAL A 747 -4.41 46.52 -36.79
N GLN A 748 -5.14 46.13 -37.83
CA GLN A 748 -5.11 46.84 -39.11
C GLN A 748 -6.10 48.01 -39.09
N ARG A 749 -5.74 49.16 -39.68
CA ARG A 749 -6.61 50.35 -39.87
C ARG A 749 -7.29 50.88 -38.57
N GLY A 750 -6.70 50.62 -37.40
CA GLY A 750 -7.20 51.04 -36.09
C GLY A 750 -6.17 50.87 -34.97
N SER A 751 -6.58 51.23 -33.75
CA SER A 751 -5.75 51.29 -32.54
C SER A 751 -6.28 50.40 -31.41
N ILE A 752 -5.39 49.98 -30.52
CA ILE A 752 -5.66 49.09 -29.38
C ILE A 752 -5.25 49.76 -28.06
N SER A 753 -5.97 49.49 -26.97
CA SER A 753 -5.64 50.07 -25.65
C SER A 753 -4.52 49.34 -24.89
N ARG A 754 -4.03 48.20 -25.42
CA ARG A 754 -2.88 47.42 -24.95
C ARG A 754 -2.29 46.61 -26.11
N ASP A 755 -1.02 46.80 -26.42
CA ASP A 755 -0.37 46.15 -27.59
C ASP A 755 -0.16 44.63 -27.42
N ALA A 756 -0.32 44.13 -26.20
CA ALA A 756 -0.08 42.73 -25.83
C ALA A 756 -1.14 42.22 -24.85
N VAL A 757 -1.57 40.96 -25.04
CA VAL A 757 -2.67 40.34 -24.29
C VAL A 757 -2.18 39.08 -23.59
N SER A 758 -2.08 39.15 -22.26
CA SER A 758 -1.62 38.04 -21.42
C SER A 758 -2.75 37.11 -20.98
N LEU A 759 -2.55 35.81 -21.16
CA LEU A 759 -3.21 34.73 -20.43
C LEU A 759 -2.30 34.29 -19.27
N LEU A 760 -2.89 34.00 -18.12
CA LEU A 760 -2.18 33.46 -16.95
C LEU A 760 -2.22 31.92 -16.98
N ALA A 761 -1.32 31.27 -16.24
CA ALA A 761 -1.32 29.81 -16.13
C ALA A 761 -2.63 29.32 -15.47
N GLY A 762 -3.24 28.28 -16.03
CA GLY A 762 -4.53 27.72 -15.62
C GLY A 762 -5.76 28.52 -16.09
N GLU A 763 -5.60 29.74 -16.64
CA GLU A 763 -6.71 30.54 -17.15
C GLU A 763 -7.20 30.07 -18.53
N THR A 764 -8.39 30.54 -18.91
CA THR A 764 -9.03 30.18 -20.20
C THR A 764 -9.41 31.39 -21.06
N VAL A 765 -9.43 32.58 -20.46
CA VAL A 765 -9.79 33.86 -21.09
C VAL A 765 -8.90 34.96 -20.50
N SER A 766 -8.41 35.88 -21.33
CA SER A 766 -7.63 37.03 -20.87
C SER A 766 -8.49 38.10 -20.21
N ASN A 767 -7.84 39.06 -19.56
CA ASN A 767 -8.45 40.36 -19.33
C ASN A 767 -8.92 41.00 -20.66
N THR A 768 -10.04 41.73 -20.63
CA THR A 768 -10.56 42.46 -21.79
C THR A 768 -9.71 43.68 -22.12
N PHE A 769 -9.48 43.92 -23.41
CA PHE A 769 -8.89 45.14 -23.96
C PHE A 769 -9.92 45.84 -24.88
N GLU A 770 -9.64 47.09 -25.26
CA GLU A 770 -10.52 47.91 -26.11
C GLU A 770 -9.81 48.24 -27.42
N VAL A 771 -10.57 48.24 -28.52
CA VAL A 771 -10.10 48.46 -29.90
C VAL A 771 -10.96 49.54 -30.57
N SER A 772 -10.35 50.49 -31.27
CA SER A 772 -11.03 51.56 -31.99
C SER A 772 -10.54 51.68 -33.43
N ALA A 773 -11.44 51.98 -34.37
CA ALA A 773 -11.06 52.31 -35.75
C ALA A 773 -10.45 53.71 -35.85
N ASP A 774 -9.48 53.89 -36.74
CA ASP A 774 -8.96 55.21 -37.06
C ASP A 774 -9.93 55.97 -37.99
N SER A 775 -9.76 57.29 -38.09
CA SER A 775 -10.73 58.23 -38.68
C SER A 775 -10.99 58.08 -40.19
N GLY A 776 -10.41 57.08 -40.85
CA GLY A 776 -10.63 56.71 -42.25
C GLY A 776 -11.81 55.76 -42.51
N GLY A 777 -12.31 55.05 -41.49
CA GLY A 777 -13.55 54.25 -41.60
C GLY A 777 -13.48 53.03 -42.54
N GLY A 778 -12.61 52.07 -42.24
CA GLY A 778 -12.49 50.77 -42.94
C GLY A 778 -12.37 49.59 -41.97
N ALA A 779 -12.15 48.38 -42.50
CA ALA A 779 -12.01 47.16 -41.72
C ALA A 779 -10.89 47.26 -40.67
N VAL A 780 -11.26 47.00 -39.42
CA VAL A 780 -10.29 46.65 -38.40
C VAL A 780 -10.23 45.14 -38.30
N HIS A 781 -9.07 44.57 -38.63
CA HIS A 781 -8.78 43.15 -38.49
C HIS A 781 -7.96 42.97 -37.21
N LEU A 782 -8.42 42.09 -36.33
CA LEU A 782 -7.63 41.60 -35.21
C LEU A 782 -7.02 40.26 -35.58
N GLY A 783 -5.70 40.28 -35.77
CA GLY A 783 -4.87 39.12 -36.04
C GLY A 783 -3.68 39.07 -35.09
N PHE A 784 -3.30 37.88 -34.67
CA PHE A 784 -1.96 37.68 -34.10
C PHE A 784 -0.93 37.69 -35.25
N PRO A 785 0.29 38.22 -35.05
CA PRO A 785 1.39 37.95 -35.97
C PRO A 785 1.75 36.45 -35.94
N PRO A 786 2.65 35.96 -36.81
CA PRO A 786 3.21 34.62 -36.66
C PRO A 786 3.82 34.45 -35.25
N LEU A 787 3.27 33.53 -34.47
CA LEU A 787 3.76 33.21 -33.14
C LEU A 787 4.75 32.04 -33.25
N PRO A 788 5.85 32.05 -32.49
CA PRO A 788 6.72 30.89 -32.42
C PRO A 788 5.98 29.70 -31.77
N GLU A 789 6.42 28.49 -32.11
CA GLU A 789 6.09 27.29 -31.33
C GLU A 789 6.40 27.53 -29.85
N VAL A 790 5.55 27.03 -28.94
CA VAL A 790 5.75 27.29 -27.51
C VAL A 790 6.76 26.30 -26.97
N ARG A 791 8.03 26.67 -27.13
CA ARG A 791 9.17 26.17 -26.39
C ARG A 791 9.39 27.05 -25.16
N ALA A 792 8.34 27.23 -24.36
CA ALA A 792 8.47 27.84 -23.04
C ALA A 792 9.19 26.86 -22.12
N ASP A 793 9.91 27.37 -21.14
CA ASP A 793 10.75 26.58 -20.24
C ASP A 793 9.95 25.44 -19.60
N GLY A 794 10.25 24.19 -19.99
CA GLY A 794 9.56 22.97 -19.54
C GLY A 794 8.36 22.50 -20.37
N TYR A 795 7.90 23.27 -21.36
CA TYR A 795 6.74 22.93 -22.19
C TYR A 795 7.21 22.43 -23.57
N GLU A 796 7.27 21.11 -23.75
CA GLU A 796 7.70 20.45 -24.98
C GLU A 796 6.51 19.76 -25.71
N GLY A 797 6.40 19.95 -27.03
CA GLY A 797 5.36 19.34 -27.87
C GLY A 797 4.03 20.12 -28.01
N LEU A 798 4.01 21.39 -27.57
CA LEU A 798 2.85 22.29 -27.67
C LEU A 798 3.10 23.44 -28.68
N THR A 799 2.16 23.62 -29.62
CA THR A 799 2.24 24.71 -30.62
C THR A 799 1.03 25.63 -30.50
N VAL A 800 1.26 26.94 -30.42
CA VAL A 800 0.17 27.90 -30.53
C VAL A 800 -0.15 28.12 -32.01
N VAL A 801 -1.33 27.65 -32.44
CA VAL A 801 -1.78 27.72 -33.83
C VAL A 801 -2.75 28.89 -34.00
N ARG A 802 -2.47 29.77 -34.96
CA ARG A 802 -3.27 30.97 -35.27
C ARG A 802 -4.75 30.63 -35.42
N GLY A 803 -5.62 31.33 -34.68
CA GLY A 803 -7.06 31.31 -34.89
C GLY A 803 -7.49 32.13 -36.10
N GLU A 804 -8.79 32.12 -36.39
CA GLU A 804 -9.39 32.98 -37.42
C GLU A 804 -9.26 34.47 -37.02
N GLU A 805 -9.04 35.35 -38.01
CA GLU A 805 -8.96 36.79 -37.77
C GLU A 805 -10.35 37.36 -37.43
N LEU A 806 -10.44 38.12 -36.34
CA LEU A 806 -11.69 38.78 -35.98
C LEU A 806 -11.82 40.09 -36.74
N VAL A 807 -12.55 40.05 -37.85
CA VAL A 807 -12.91 41.21 -38.68
C VAL A 807 -13.99 42.03 -37.99
N LEU A 808 -13.81 43.36 -37.97
CA LEU A 808 -14.76 44.31 -37.40
C LEU A 808 -15.47 45.20 -38.47
N PHE A 809 -14.91 45.47 -39.68
CA PHE A 809 -15.58 46.25 -40.79
C PHE A 809 -15.23 45.76 -42.26
N ALA A 810 -14.88 46.63 -43.26
CA ALA A 810 -14.74 46.27 -44.71
C ALA A 810 -13.49 46.83 -45.51
N GLU A 811 -13.14 46.23 -46.68
CA GLU A 811 -11.76 46.06 -47.22
C GLU A 811 -11.42 46.65 -48.64
N ALA A 812 -10.15 46.53 -49.12
CA ALA A 812 -9.63 46.77 -50.52
C ALA A 812 -8.08 46.50 -50.76
N ASP A 813 -7.63 46.29 -52.04
CA ASP A 813 -6.27 46.46 -52.72
C ASP A 813 -5.37 45.20 -53.14
N ASN A 814 -4.35 45.31 -54.07
CA ASN A 814 -3.43 44.22 -54.64
C ASN A 814 -2.04 44.70 -55.27
N GLY A 815 -1.02 43.83 -55.52
CA GLY A 815 0.44 44.13 -55.76
C GLY A 815 1.38 43.06 -56.46
N SER A 816 2.58 42.69 -55.92
CA SER A 816 3.64 41.83 -56.61
C SER A 816 4.83 41.27 -55.74
N PRO A 817 5.50 40.12 -56.08
CA PRO A 817 6.39 39.33 -55.19
C PRO A 817 7.77 39.89 -54.80
N VAL A 818 8.27 39.45 -53.64
CA VAL A 818 9.55 39.86 -53.02
C VAL A 818 10.32 38.71 -52.34
N ALA A 819 11.62 38.91 -52.11
CA ALA A 819 12.42 38.01 -51.27
C ALA A 819 12.21 38.33 -49.78
N ARG A 820 11.72 37.36 -49.02
CA ARG A 820 11.29 37.48 -47.61
C ARG A 820 12.48 37.49 -46.63
N SER A 821 13.46 36.63 -46.88
CA SER A 821 14.67 36.47 -46.07
C SER A 821 15.80 35.84 -46.89
N ARG A 822 17.06 35.91 -46.42
CA ARG A 822 18.22 35.34 -47.12
C ARG A 822 18.46 33.88 -46.74
N ILE A 823 18.70 33.04 -47.73
CA ILE A 823 19.11 31.64 -47.54
C ILE A 823 20.55 31.61 -46.99
N PRO A 824 20.82 30.93 -45.85
CA PRO A 824 22.15 30.87 -45.22
C PRO A 824 23.09 29.87 -45.93
N ALA A 825 24.36 29.85 -45.53
CA ALA A 825 25.35 28.89 -46.04
C ALA A 825 25.44 27.62 -45.16
N HIS A 826 25.90 26.50 -45.71
CA HIS A 826 25.91 25.19 -45.04
C HIS A 826 27.27 24.46 -45.11
N ARG A 827 27.64 23.78 -44.02
CA ARG A 827 28.82 22.90 -43.91
C ARG A 827 28.37 21.48 -43.65
N LEU A 828 28.83 20.54 -44.48
CA LEU A 828 28.50 19.11 -44.44
C LEU A 828 29.77 18.26 -44.23
N GLN A 829 29.64 16.95 -44.11
CA GLN A 829 30.76 16.00 -44.00
C GLN A 829 30.59 14.86 -45.02
N VAL A 830 31.68 14.36 -45.60
CA VAL A 830 31.59 13.29 -46.61
C VAL A 830 31.14 11.99 -45.94
N GLY A 831 30.04 11.41 -46.45
CA GLY A 831 29.37 10.26 -45.85
C GLY A 831 28.37 10.61 -44.73
N GLY A 832 28.21 11.89 -44.40
CA GLY A 832 27.16 12.38 -43.51
C GLY A 832 25.78 12.54 -44.19
N PRO A 833 24.73 12.89 -43.42
CA PRO A 833 23.37 13.06 -43.93
C PRO A 833 23.19 14.33 -44.78
N SER A 834 22.12 14.32 -45.59
CA SER A 834 21.67 15.44 -46.43
C SER A 834 21.05 16.58 -45.63
N ALA A 835 20.98 17.78 -46.24
CA ALA A 835 20.26 18.95 -45.72
C ALA A 835 18.98 19.25 -46.53
N GLU A 836 18.02 19.92 -45.91
CA GLU A 836 16.67 20.23 -46.44
C GLU A 836 16.34 21.72 -46.25
N LEU A 837 15.75 22.36 -47.26
CA LEU A 837 15.36 23.78 -47.23
C LEU A 837 14.00 24.01 -47.91
N VAL A 838 13.01 24.56 -47.19
CA VAL A 838 11.68 24.91 -47.73
C VAL A 838 11.73 26.32 -48.34
N LEU A 839 11.47 26.46 -49.64
CA LEU A 839 11.71 27.72 -50.36
C LEU A 839 10.68 28.83 -50.08
N ALA A 840 9.46 28.46 -49.67
CA ALA A 840 8.38 29.40 -49.36
C ALA A 840 8.68 30.30 -48.14
N ASP A 841 9.61 29.92 -47.26
CA ASP A 841 10.01 30.78 -46.12
C ASP A 841 10.93 31.94 -46.53
N TYR A 842 11.46 31.92 -47.77
CA TYR A 842 12.46 32.86 -48.27
C TYR A 842 11.92 33.82 -49.35
N PHE A 843 10.68 33.64 -49.81
CA PHE A 843 9.98 34.50 -50.78
C PHE A 843 8.52 34.69 -50.36
N ASP A 844 7.96 35.87 -50.59
CA ASP A 844 6.60 36.25 -50.19
C ASP A 844 5.92 37.01 -51.33
N ASP A 845 4.60 36.95 -51.41
CA ASP A 845 3.80 37.84 -52.26
C ASP A 845 2.98 38.78 -51.37
N PRO A 846 2.93 40.11 -51.62
CA PRO A 846 2.31 41.06 -50.68
C PRO A 846 0.79 40.92 -50.56
N ASP A 847 0.16 40.18 -51.49
CA ASP A 847 -1.28 40.18 -51.72
C ASP A 847 -1.87 38.76 -51.66
N GLY A 848 -1.01 37.74 -51.76
CA GLY A 848 -1.30 36.35 -51.41
C GLY A 848 -1.27 35.37 -52.59
N ASP A 849 -0.77 35.79 -53.75
CA ASP A 849 -0.70 34.92 -54.94
C ASP A 849 0.38 33.82 -54.81
N SER A 850 0.12 32.68 -55.45
CA SER A 850 0.93 31.46 -55.28
C SER A 850 2.20 31.47 -56.13
N LEU A 851 3.34 31.07 -55.52
CA LEU A 851 4.68 31.11 -56.13
C LEU A 851 5.19 29.73 -56.60
N ALA A 852 5.97 29.72 -57.68
CA ALA A 852 6.67 28.57 -58.25
C ALA A 852 8.19 28.80 -58.32
N PHE A 853 8.99 27.73 -58.21
CA PHE A 853 10.44 27.81 -57.97
C PHE A 853 11.32 27.00 -58.94
N ALA A 854 12.59 27.43 -59.11
CA ALA A 854 13.63 26.73 -59.88
C ALA A 854 15.04 26.94 -59.26
N VAL A 855 15.96 25.99 -59.50
CA VAL A 855 17.30 25.95 -58.85
C VAL A 855 18.41 25.61 -59.86
N GLU A 856 19.57 26.27 -59.74
CA GLU A 856 20.81 25.99 -60.49
C GLU A 856 22.05 25.97 -59.58
N MET A 857 23.17 25.39 -60.04
CA MET A 857 24.43 25.22 -59.29
C MET A 857 25.66 25.52 -60.15
N THR A 858 26.73 26.06 -59.56
CA THR A 858 27.97 26.35 -60.30
C THR A 858 28.84 25.12 -60.57
N GLU A 859 28.95 24.21 -59.59
CA GLU A 859 29.66 22.93 -59.74
C GLU A 859 28.89 21.81 -59.01
N SER A 860 28.49 20.78 -59.75
CA SER A 860 27.56 19.72 -59.32
C SER A 860 28.23 18.45 -58.77
N GLY A 861 29.55 18.43 -58.61
CA GLY A 861 30.31 17.29 -58.06
C GLY A 861 30.56 17.35 -56.55
N VAL A 862 30.29 18.50 -55.91
CA VAL A 862 30.57 18.75 -54.48
C VAL A 862 29.35 18.38 -53.62
N VAL A 863 28.18 18.84 -54.05
CA VAL A 863 26.87 18.62 -53.44
C VAL A 863 25.86 18.40 -54.56
N ALA A 864 24.98 17.41 -54.44
CA ALA A 864 23.87 17.22 -55.39
C ALA A 864 22.59 17.92 -54.88
N ALA A 865 21.76 18.42 -55.79
CA ALA A 865 20.50 19.10 -55.47
C ALA A 865 19.28 18.40 -56.07
N ARG A 866 18.17 18.41 -55.33
CA ARG A 866 16.85 17.90 -55.77
C ARG A 866 15.74 18.82 -55.24
N LEU A 867 14.81 19.22 -56.11
CA LEU A 867 13.68 20.10 -55.77
C LEU A 867 12.36 19.38 -56.03
N GLU A 868 11.55 19.19 -55.00
CA GLU A 868 10.20 18.60 -55.06
C GLU A 868 9.25 19.44 -54.19
N ASP A 869 8.04 19.75 -54.70
CA ASP A 869 6.96 20.48 -54.03
C ASP A 869 7.37 21.74 -53.22
N GLY A 870 8.39 22.45 -53.71
CA GLY A 870 8.92 23.67 -53.09
C GLY A 870 10.04 23.46 -52.06
N VAL A 871 10.49 22.23 -51.85
CA VAL A 871 11.56 21.86 -50.91
C VAL A 871 12.82 21.42 -51.65
N LEU A 872 13.95 22.04 -51.31
CA LEU A 872 15.28 21.81 -51.87
C LEU A 872 16.13 20.94 -50.93
N TRP A 873 16.58 19.80 -51.44
CA TRP A 873 17.49 18.86 -50.76
C TRP A 873 18.92 19.02 -51.27
N LEU A 874 19.90 18.84 -50.38
CA LEU A 874 21.34 18.97 -50.65
C LEU A 874 22.14 17.78 -50.08
N ASP A 875 22.69 16.94 -50.96
CA ASP A 875 23.39 15.70 -50.59
C ASP A 875 24.93 15.85 -50.70
N PRO A 876 25.73 15.64 -49.63
CA PRO A 876 27.19 15.83 -49.68
C PRO A 876 27.91 14.72 -50.47
N GLN A 877 28.70 15.10 -51.48
CA GLN A 877 29.39 14.15 -52.37
C GLN A 877 30.92 14.12 -52.18
N SER A 878 31.58 15.29 -52.09
CA SER A 878 33.04 15.37 -52.01
C SER A 878 33.54 16.61 -51.24
N VAL A 879 34.76 16.53 -50.68
CA VAL A 879 35.41 17.59 -49.88
C VAL A 879 35.81 18.78 -50.77
N ASP A 880 34.88 19.71 -51.02
CA ASP A 880 35.15 21.04 -51.60
C ASP A 880 34.00 22.04 -51.28
N THR A 881 33.94 23.17 -51.97
CA THR A 881 32.93 24.24 -51.85
C THR A 881 32.20 24.51 -53.17
N THR A 882 30.88 24.75 -53.15
CA THR A 882 30.07 25.13 -54.33
C THR A 882 29.05 26.24 -54.02
N VAL A 883 28.39 26.77 -55.05
CA VAL A 883 27.40 27.86 -54.99
C VAL A 883 26.08 27.40 -55.62
N VAL A 884 24.97 27.74 -54.97
CA VAL A 884 23.60 27.37 -55.35
C VAL A 884 22.75 28.63 -55.58
N GLU A 885 21.87 28.61 -56.58
CA GLU A 885 21.00 29.71 -56.98
C GLU A 885 19.53 29.26 -57.05
N VAL A 886 18.61 30.11 -56.59
CA VAL A 886 17.17 29.82 -56.48
C VAL A 886 16.34 30.99 -56.99
N THR A 887 15.34 30.73 -57.85
CA THR A 887 14.42 31.73 -58.41
C THR A 887 12.96 31.39 -58.09
N ALA A 888 12.15 32.40 -57.79
CA ALA A 888 10.71 32.36 -57.55
C ALA A 888 9.91 33.12 -58.63
N THR A 889 8.64 32.79 -58.85
CA THR A 889 7.74 33.40 -59.85
C THR A 889 6.26 33.26 -59.45
N ASP A 890 5.44 34.30 -59.61
CA ASP A 890 3.99 34.27 -59.34
C ASP A 890 3.12 33.77 -60.52
N ALA A 891 1.79 33.84 -60.36
CA ALA A 891 0.81 33.44 -61.35
C ALA A 891 0.73 34.36 -62.60
N ASP A 892 0.97 35.67 -62.46
CA ASP A 892 0.90 36.65 -63.55
C ASP A 892 2.26 36.87 -64.27
N GLY A 893 3.34 36.34 -63.72
CA GLY A 893 4.66 36.15 -64.34
C GLY A 893 5.86 36.91 -63.74
N LEU A 894 5.69 37.64 -62.63
CA LEU A 894 6.73 38.46 -61.97
C LEU A 894 7.61 37.62 -61.02
N ARG A 895 8.86 38.05 -60.76
CA ARG A 895 9.96 37.14 -60.33
C ARG A 895 11.00 37.76 -59.38
N ALA A 896 11.61 36.91 -58.55
CA ALA A 896 12.75 37.25 -57.67
C ALA A 896 13.76 36.07 -57.55
N THR A 897 15.04 36.35 -57.21
CA THR A 897 16.14 35.35 -57.24
C THR A 897 17.14 35.56 -56.08
N GLN A 898 17.73 34.49 -55.54
CA GLN A 898 18.74 34.49 -54.46
C GLN A 898 19.86 33.45 -54.68
N ARG A 899 21.03 33.61 -54.01
CA ARG A 899 22.22 32.73 -54.12
C ARG A 899 22.90 32.49 -52.77
N PHE A 900 23.42 31.28 -52.52
CA PHE A 900 24.13 30.90 -51.27
C PHE A 900 25.26 29.86 -51.51
N ARG A 901 25.99 29.47 -50.45
CA ARG A 901 27.18 28.58 -50.50
C ARG A 901 26.99 27.29 -49.70
N ALA A 902 27.61 26.20 -50.14
CA ALA A 902 27.73 24.95 -49.38
C ALA A 902 29.15 24.35 -49.50
N TRP A 903 29.68 23.73 -48.44
CA TRP A 903 30.99 23.05 -48.47
C TRP A 903 31.06 21.81 -47.57
N VAL A 904 32.03 20.93 -47.81
CA VAL A 904 32.12 19.59 -47.18
C VAL A 904 33.54 19.32 -46.62
N VAL A 905 33.68 18.56 -45.51
CA VAL A 905 34.96 18.41 -44.77
C VAL A 905 35.40 16.94 -44.44
N PRO A 906 36.67 16.71 -44.01
CA PRO A 906 37.23 15.40 -43.58
C PRO A 906 36.91 14.98 -42.11
N SER A 907 37.70 14.03 -41.56
CA SER A 907 37.62 13.45 -40.19
C SER A 907 39.00 12.96 -39.70
N THR A 908 39.41 13.25 -38.45
CA THR A 908 40.74 12.92 -37.86
C THR A 908 40.78 12.97 -36.32
N ASP A 909 41.56 12.05 -35.70
CA ASP A 909 42.16 11.96 -34.33
C ASP A 909 41.33 12.26 -33.05
N PRO A 910 41.36 11.37 -32.02
CA PRO A 910 40.61 11.55 -30.76
C PRO A 910 41.44 11.67 -29.46
N ASP A 911 42.77 11.64 -29.48
CA ASP A 911 43.62 11.55 -28.26
C ASP A 911 44.37 12.89 -27.94
N ALA A 912 43.71 14.07 -27.91
CA ALA A 912 44.40 15.37 -27.80
C ALA A 912 43.59 16.53 -27.18
N PHE A 913 44.25 17.35 -26.34
CA PHE A 913 43.60 18.29 -25.42
C PHE A 913 42.54 19.23 -26.03
N ASN A 914 41.28 19.04 -25.65
CA ASN A 914 40.12 19.72 -26.24
C ASN A 914 39.46 20.77 -25.31
N ILE A 915 38.82 21.79 -25.89
CA ILE A 915 38.01 22.79 -25.19
C ILE A 915 36.72 23.04 -25.98
N GLU A 916 35.64 22.39 -25.59
CA GLU A 916 34.31 22.60 -26.18
C GLU A 916 33.66 23.90 -25.70
N LEU A 917 33.01 24.62 -26.62
CA LEU A 917 32.34 25.90 -26.34
C LEU A 917 30.86 25.88 -26.75
N TYR A 918 29.98 26.00 -25.76
CA TYR A 918 28.54 26.20 -25.97
C TYR A 918 28.14 27.65 -25.69
N PHE A 919 27.56 28.31 -26.70
CA PHE A 919 27.12 29.71 -26.62
C PHE A 919 25.62 29.81 -26.32
N ASP A 920 25.25 30.55 -25.28
CA ASP A 920 23.86 30.97 -25.07
C ASP A 920 23.40 31.87 -26.24
N PRO A 921 22.12 31.84 -26.66
CA PRO A 921 21.64 32.58 -27.82
C PRO A 921 21.92 34.09 -27.76
N GLY A 922 22.38 34.65 -28.89
CA GLY A 922 22.48 36.10 -29.11
C GLY A 922 23.88 36.67 -29.28
N PHE A 923 24.91 35.85 -29.46
CA PHE A 923 26.24 36.27 -29.98
C PHE A 923 26.19 36.58 -31.48
N THR A 924 27.11 37.42 -31.98
CA THR A 924 27.38 37.53 -33.43
C THR A 924 28.47 36.55 -33.85
N VAL A 925 28.60 36.31 -35.17
CA VAL A 925 29.61 35.40 -35.74
C VAL A 925 31.04 35.86 -35.40
N GLU A 926 31.27 37.17 -35.36
CA GLU A 926 32.55 37.80 -35.04
C GLU A 926 32.91 37.66 -33.56
N GLU A 927 31.91 37.75 -32.67
CA GLU A 927 32.08 37.54 -31.23
C GLU A 927 32.30 36.06 -30.89
N GLU A 928 31.54 35.13 -31.48
CA GLU A 928 31.82 33.70 -31.36
C GLU A 928 33.23 33.37 -31.86
N ALA A 929 33.62 33.92 -33.02
CA ALA A 929 34.96 33.74 -33.56
C ALA A 929 36.05 34.34 -32.67
N ALA A 930 35.75 35.35 -31.84
CA ALA A 930 36.69 35.88 -30.85
C ALA A 930 36.88 34.93 -29.67
N VAL A 931 35.78 34.41 -29.10
CA VAL A 931 35.86 33.47 -27.98
C VAL A 931 36.45 32.11 -28.41
N ARG A 932 36.17 31.64 -29.64
CA ARG A 932 36.77 30.42 -30.20
C ARG A 932 38.29 30.53 -30.34
N ARG A 933 38.81 31.65 -30.88
CA ARG A 933 40.27 31.92 -30.94
C ARG A 933 40.95 31.88 -29.57
N ALA A 934 40.23 32.19 -28.49
CA ALA A 934 40.79 32.13 -27.14
C ALA A 934 40.93 30.68 -26.64
N ALA A 935 39.97 29.81 -26.95
CA ALA A 935 40.06 28.36 -26.67
C ALA A 935 41.16 27.71 -27.54
N ASP A 936 41.21 28.01 -28.84
CA ASP A 936 42.26 27.54 -29.76
C ASP A 936 43.66 27.79 -29.18
N ARG A 937 43.87 28.99 -28.60
CA ARG A 937 45.16 29.39 -28.03
C ARG A 937 45.52 28.69 -26.71
N TRP A 938 44.56 28.19 -25.94
CA TRP A 938 44.84 27.33 -24.79
C TRP A 938 45.16 25.89 -25.21
N MET A 939 44.45 25.34 -26.21
CA MET A 939 44.74 24.03 -26.82
C MET A 939 46.11 24.00 -27.54
N GLU A 940 46.65 25.16 -27.95
CA GLU A 940 48.04 25.24 -28.42
C GLU A 940 49.10 25.06 -27.31
N VAL A 941 48.74 25.22 -26.04
CA VAL A 941 49.68 25.34 -24.89
C VAL A 941 49.63 24.12 -23.99
N VAL A 942 48.44 23.58 -23.71
CA VAL A 942 48.24 22.29 -23.06
C VAL A 942 48.37 21.19 -24.12
N THR A 943 49.22 20.20 -23.88
CA THR A 943 49.61 19.22 -24.93
C THR A 943 49.56 17.76 -24.49
N GLY A 944 48.99 17.48 -23.32
CA GLY A 944 48.59 16.13 -22.89
C GLY A 944 47.10 16.09 -22.59
N ASP A 945 46.49 14.94 -22.86
CA ASP A 945 45.07 14.60 -22.66
C ASP A 945 44.73 14.35 -21.17
N LEU A 946 43.52 14.76 -20.73
CA LEU A 946 42.93 14.36 -19.44
C LEU A 946 41.72 13.43 -19.63
N PRO A 947 41.66 12.29 -18.91
CA PRO A 947 40.72 11.21 -19.18
C PRO A 947 39.27 11.62 -19.46
N ASP A 948 38.81 11.36 -20.68
CA ASP A 948 37.43 11.35 -21.17
C ASP A 948 36.35 11.23 -20.06
N VAL A 949 35.43 12.21 -19.96
CA VAL A 949 34.36 12.23 -18.93
C VAL A 949 33.01 11.85 -19.55
N PRO A 950 32.52 10.59 -19.40
CA PRO A 950 31.29 10.15 -20.05
C PRO A 950 30.05 10.83 -19.49
N VAL A 951 29.33 11.57 -20.35
CA VAL A 951 28.14 12.35 -19.99
C VAL A 951 26.90 11.48 -20.15
N LEU A 952 26.62 10.69 -19.10
CA LEU A 952 25.50 9.75 -19.03
C LEU A 952 24.14 10.42 -18.70
N GLY A 953 24.08 11.76 -18.68
CA GLY A 953 22.88 12.56 -18.40
C GLY A 953 23.17 14.07 -18.51
N PRO A 954 22.14 14.94 -18.57
CA PRO A 954 22.33 16.38 -18.76
C PRO A 954 23.08 17.05 -17.60
N LEU A 955 23.97 17.97 -17.93
CA LEU A 955 24.92 18.64 -17.02
C LEU A 955 24.30 19.80 -16.22
N SER A 956 22.98 19.76 -15.97
CA SER A 956 22.18 20.91 -15.52
C SER A 956 22.60 21.46 -14.15
N ASP A 957 22.86 20.57 -13.20
CA ASP A 957 22.78 20.89 -11.76
C ASP A 957 24.07 21.50 -11.16
N ILE A 958 25.15 21.62 -11.94
CA ILE A 958 26.48 22.01 -11.43
C ILE A 958 27.01 23.30 -12.10
N CYS A 959 26.58 23.61 -13.33
CA CYS A 959 27.14 24.73 -14.10
C CYS A 959 26.12 25.48 -14.97
N PHE A 960 25.03 24.81 -15.37
CA PHE A 960 24.15 25.28 -16.44
C PHE A 960 22.80 25.82 -15.97
N ASP A 961 22.72 26.32 -14.74
CA ASP A 961 21.53 26.99 -14.18
C ASP A 961 20.89 27.99 -15.17
N GLY A 962 19.66 27.65 -15.53
CA GLY A 962 18.91 28.22 -16.66
C GLY A 962 18.17 27.10 -17.44
N PRO A 963 17.11 27.44 -18.18
CA PRO A 963 16.16 26.45 -18.70
C PRO A 963 16.63 25.68 -19.95
N SER A 964 17.68 26.17 -20.61
CA SER A 964 18.28 25.54 -21.80
C SER A 964 19.76 25.23 -21.55
N PRO A 965 20.10 24.19 -20.76
CA PRO A 965 21.42 23.59 -20.80
C PRO A 965 21.65 22.91 -22.16
N PRO A 966 22.90 22.83 -22.67
CA PRO A 966 23.18 22.05 -23.87
C PRO A 966 22.95 20.56 -23.60
N ARG A 967 22.24 19.88 -24.51
CA ARG A 967 22.24 18.41 -24.56
C ARG A 967 23.55 17.94 -25.21
N VAL A 968 24.67 18.07 -24.50
CA VAL A 968 25.89 17.34 -24.82
C VAL A 968 25.63 15.87 -24.51
N LEU A 969 25.72 15.02 -25.54
CA LEU A 969 25.38 13.60 -25.48
C LEU A 969 26.58 12.80 -25.99
N GLY A 970 27.19 12.00 -25.11
CA GLY A 970 28.42 11.28 -25.40
C GLY A 970 29.41 11.43 -24.26
N VAL A 971 30.54 12.07 -24.54
CA VAL A 971 31.67 12.22 -23.62
C VAL A 971 32.13 13.67 -23.69
N ILE A 972 32.52 14.27 -22.55
CA ILE A 972 33.34 15.48 -22.56
C ILE A 972 34.79 15.02 -22.70
N ASP A 973 35.28 15.21 -23.90
CA ASP A 973 36.68 15.29 -24.25
C ASP A 973 37.27 16.53 -23.53
N ASP A 974 38.21 16.29 -22.61
CA ASP A 974 38.82 17.24 -21.68
C ASP A 974 37.93 18.22 -20.88
N LEU A 975 37.40 19.27 -21.51
CA LEU A 975 36.81 20.44 -20.86
C LEU A 975 35.71 21.10 -21.69
N LEU A 976 34.50 21.18 -21.14
CA LEU A 976 33.38 21.95 -21.71
C LEU A 976 33.17 23.28 -20.96
N ILE A 977 33.03 24.38 -21.70
CA ILE A 977 32.76 25.72 -21.15
C ILE A 977 31.44 26.30 -21.67
N ARG A 978 30.53 26.68 -20.75
CA ARG A 978 29.37 27.54 -21.08
C ARG A 978 29.85 28.97 -21.32
N VAL A 979 29.49 29.54 -22.47
CA VAL A 979 29.72 30.94 -22.81
C VAL A 979 28.39 31.67 -22.87
N ARG A 980 28.21 32.73 -22.08
CA ARG A 980 26.96 33.51 -22.11
C ARG A 980 27.14 35.01 -21.96
N PHE A 981 26.18 35.75 -22.50
CA PHE A 981 25.98 37.15 -22.18
C PHE A 981 24.98 37.33 -21.02
N VAL A 982 25.21 38.33 -20.18
CA VAL A 982 24.34 38.69 -19.03
C VAL A 982 24.07 40.19 -18.96
N ALA A 983 22.82 40.56 -18.72
CA ALA A 983 22.35 41.94 -18.70
C ALA A 983 22.64 42.66 -17.36
N ARG A 984 23.92 42.69 -16.94
CA ARG A 984 24.39 43.37 -15.71
C ARG A 984 24.72 44.84 -16.00
N ARG A 985 24.15 45.78 -15.23
CA ARG A 985 24.38 47.23 -15.41
C ARG A 985 25.20 47.76 -14.23
N GLY A 986 26.52 47.85 -14.41
CA GLY A 986 27.49 47.96 -13.32
C GLY A 986 27.94 46.58 -12.81
N GLY A 987 29.07 46.55 -12.10
CA GLY A 987 29.77 45.30 -11.74
C GLY A 987 30.77 44.84 -12.81
N ALA A 988 31.42 43.69 -12.58
CA ALA A 988 32.53 43.18 -13.40
C ALA A 988 32.17 43.00 -14.89
N ALA A 989 33.17 43.19 -15.76
CA ALA A 989 33.04 43.09 -17.21
C ALA A 989 32.78 41.65 -17.70
N ALA A 990 33.41 40.68 -17.02
CA ALA A 990 33.22 39.25 -17.21
C ALA A 990 33.33 38.53 -15.84
N THR A 991 32.90 37.26 -15.78
CA THR A 991 33.07 36.39 -14.60
C THR A 991 33.14 34.91 -15.03
N ALA A 992 34.21 34.22 -14.64
CA ALA A 992 34.40 32.78 -14.73
C ALA A 992 33.86 31.99 -13.52
N THR A 993 33.73 30.67 -13.64
CA THR A 993 33.49 29.73 -12.53
C THR A 993 33.94 28.33 -12.94
N ARG A 994 34.70 27.60 -12.09
CA ARG A 994 34.84 26.14 -12.18
C ARG A 994 33.63 25.47 -11.54
N CYS A 995 33.06 24.49 -12.25
CA CYS A 995 31.83 23.82 -11.84
C CYS A 995 32.06 22.34 -11.52
N GLY A 996 32.72 21.62 -12.44
CA GLY A 996 33.08 20.22 -12.29
C GLY A 996 34.59 20.07 -12.21
N GLU A 997 35.09 19.51 -11.11
CA GLU A 997 36.51 19.21 -10.89
C GLU A 997 36.73 17.69 -10.83
N ARG A 998 37.86 17.22 -11.36
CA ARG A 998 38.23 15.81 -11.52
C ARG A 998 38.75 15.24 -10.20
N GLU A 999 38.15 14.14 -9.72
CA GLU A 999 38.49 13.56 -8.42
C GLU A 999 39.97 13.13 -8.34
N GLY A 1000 40.70 13.63 -7.35
CA GLY A 1000 42.11 13.33 -7.12
C GLY A 1000 43.11 14.31 -7.73
N SER A 1001 42.80 14.98 -8.85
CA SER A 1001 43.67 16.04 -9.42
C SER A 1001 43.17 17.45 -9.16
N GLY A 1002 41.85 17.68 -9.08
CA GLY A 1002 41.25 19.00 -8.94
C GLY A 1002 41.21 19.84 -10.23
N HIS A 1003 41.61 19.27 -11.37
CA HIS A 1003 41.50 19.93 -12.68
C HIS A 1003 40.03 20.03 -13.11
N ALA A 1004 39.68 21.07 -13.88
CA ALA A 1004 38.33 21.20 -14.39
C ALA A 1004 38.00 20.13 -15.46
N PHE A 1005 36.73 19.74 -15.52
CA PHE A 1005 36.10 19.18 -16.73
C PHE A 1005 34.87 19.99 -17.18
N LEU A 1006 34.41 20.94 -16.34
CA LEU A 1006 33.23 21.76 -16.63
C LEU A 1006 33.37 23.18 -16.06
N GLY A 1007 33.15 24.20 -16.91
CA GLY A 1007 33.26 25.61 -16.52
C GLY A 1007 32.26 26.55 -17.20
N LYS A 1008 32.27 27.83 -16.77
CA LYS A 1008 31.27 28.83 -17.16
C LYS A 1008 31.87 30.24 -17.21
N ASN A 1009 31.83 30.87 -18.38
CA ASN A 1009 32.26 32.25 -18.61
C ASN A 1009 31.04 33.12 -18.96
N SER A 1010 30.82 34.20 -18.20
CA SER A 1010 29.69 35.13 -18.39
C SER A 1010 30.16 36.56 -18.64
N PHE A 1011 29.82 37.12 -19.80
CA PHE A 1011 30.22 38.47 -20.23
C PHE A 1011 29.10 39.50 -20.05
N SER A 1012 29.44 40.74 -19.67
CA SER A 1012 28.45 41.81 -19.49
C SER A 1012 28.02 42.44 -20.82
N LEU A 1013 26.72 42.36 -21.12
CA LEU A 1013 26.11 43.01 -22.30
C LEU A 1013 26.34 44.51 -22.35
N TRP A 1014 26.39 45.17 -21.18
CA TRP A 1014 26.57 46.62 -21.09
C TRP A 1014 28.03 47.07 -21.26
N TYR A 1015 29.00 46.15 -21.17
CA TYR A 1015 30.43 46.44 -21.28
C TYR A 1015 30.96 46.13 -22.69
N HIS A 1016 30.62 44.97 -23.25
CA HIS A 1016 31.19 44.52 -24.54
C HIS A 1016 30.40 44.96 -25.78
N ARG A 1017 29.21 45.57 -25.62
CA ARG A 1017 28.35 46.00 -26.75
C ARG A 1017 27.84 47.45 -26.67
N ASN A 1018 28.45 48.31 -25.85
CA ASN A 1018 28.01 49.69 -25.71
C ASN A 1018 29.20 50.62 -25.35
N PRO A 1019 29.55 51.63 -26.17
CA PRO A 1019 28.87 52.09 -27.38
C PRO A 1019 29.36 51.43 -28.69
N ASP A 1020 30.48 50.71 -28.69
CA ASP A 1020 31.10 50.14 -29.90
C ASP A 1020 31.79 48.80 -29.55
N PRO A 1021 31.43 47.66 -30.18
CA PRO A 1021 31.91 46.33 -29.76
C PRO A 1021 33.35 46.05 -30.24
N ALA A 1022 34.33 46.28 -29.37
CA ALA A 1022 35.71 45.90 -29.60
C ALA A 1022 35.88 44.36 -29.52
N ILE A 1023 35.74 43.68 -30.66
CA ILE A 1023 35.88 42.22 -30.80
C ILE A 1023 37.20 41.68 -30.21
N ASP A 1024 38.29 42.43 -30.32
CA ASP A 1024 39.57 42.07 -29.70
C ASP A 1024 39.52 42.15 -28.16
N GLN A 1025 38.78 43.11 -27.58
CA GLN A 1025 38.58 43.20 -26.12
C GLN A 1025 37.76 42.02 -25.58
N LEU A 1026 36.82 41.48 -26.36
CA LEU A 1026 36.11 40.25 -26.02
C LEU A 1026 37.02 39.02 -26.09
N TYR A 1027 37.93 38.96 -27.07
CA TYR A 1027 38.97 37.91 -27.14
C TYR A 1027 39.87 37.92 -25.91
N GLU A 1028 40.48 39.07 -25.55
CA GLU A 1028 41.36 39.17 -24.36
C GLU A 1028 40.60 38.84 -23.06
N SER A 1029 39.34 39.25 -22.95
CA SER A 1029 38.50 38.94 -21.79
C SER A 1029 38.19 37.44 -21.72
N ALA A 1030 37.82 36.80 -22.82
CA ALA A 1030 37.51 35.38 -22.84
C ALA A 1030 38.73 34.50 -22.52
N LEU A 1031 39.88 34.87 -23.06
CA LEU A 1031 41.17 34.23 -22.84
C LEU A 1031 41.58 34.28 -21.35
N HIS A 1032 41.33 35.42 -20.69
CA HIS A 1032 41.52 35.61 -19.26
C HIS A 1032 40.58 34.74 -18.40
N GLU A 1033 39.27 34.80 -18.65
CA GLU A 1033 38.27 34.03 -17.88
C GLU A 1033 38.47 32.50 -18.04
N MET A 1034 38.91 32.02 -19.21
CA MET A 1034 39.31 30.61 -19.39
C MET A 1034 40.47 30.20 -18.47
N GLY A 1035 41.41 31.09 -18.16
CA GLY A 1035 42.48 30.84 -17.19
C GLY A 1035 41.95 30.59 -15.76
N HIS A 1036 40.92 31.30 -15.34
CA HIS A 1036 40.24 31.03 -14.06
C HIS A 1036 39.58 29.63 -14.06
N VAL A 1037 38.94 29.23 -15.17
CA VAL A 1037 38.39 27.87 -15.36
C VAL A 1037 39.48 26.79 -15.32
N LEU A 1038 40.71 27.07 -15.76
CA LEU A 1038 41.82 26.09 -15.69
C LEU A 1038 42.44 25.94 -14.28
N GLY A 1039 42.11 26.82 -13.33
CA GLY A 1039 42.53 26.68 -11.92
C GLY A 1039 43.17 27.92 -11.27
N PHE A 1040 43.33 29.04 -12.00
CA PHE A 1040 44.04 30.21 -11.47
C PHE A 1040 43.13 31.10 -10.59
N GLY A 1041 43.41 31.22 -9.29
CA GLY A 1041 43.03 32.40 -8.46
C GLY A 1041 42.15 32.21 -7.20
N ASP A 1042 41.41 31.11 -7.05
CA ASP A 1042 40.18 31.02 -6.22
C ASP A 1042 40.26 31.03 -4.68
N TRP A 1043 41.42 31.23 -4.05
CA TRP A 1043 41.63 30.81 -2.64
C TRP A 1043 41.15 31.77 -1.52
N ILE A 1044 40.26 32.75 -1.76
CA ILE A 1044 40.07 33.92 -0.85
C ILE A 1044 38.58 34.27 -0.55
N HIS A 1045 37.78 33.34 0.01
CA HIS A 1045 36.31 33.55 0.08
C HIS A 1045 35.56 33.26 1.41
N ARG A 1046 36.21 33.15 2.59
CA ARG A 1046 35.50 32.66 3.83
C ARG A 1046 35.66 33.40 5.18
N ALA A 1047 36.19 34.62 5.28
CA ALA A 1047 36.16 35.38 6.56
C ALA A 1047 36.19 36.92 6.46
N ASP A 1048 35.16 37.55 7.06
CA ASP A 1048 35.00 38.94 7.54
C ASP A 1048 35.79 40.11 6.88
N LEU A 1049 35.05 40.97 6.17
CA LEU A 1049 35.57 42.08 5.35
C LEU A 1049 36.10 43.29 6.14
N GLU A 1050 35.58 43.58 7.35
CA GLU A 1050 35.88 44.87 8.01
C GLU A 1050 37.32 44.95 8.54
N ALA A 1051 37.90 43.81 8.94
CA ALA A 1051 39.29 43.73 9.38
C ALA A 1051 40.29 43.98 8.23
N TRP A 1052 39.92 43.64 6.99
CA TRP A 1052 40.80 43.72 5.83
C TRP A 1052 41.11 45.18 5.42
N ARG A 1053 40.09 46.05 5.41
CA ARG A 1053 40.17 47.46 4.96
C ARG A 1053 41.19 48.33 5.73
N ALA A 1054 41.70 47.84 6.86
CA ALA A 1054 42.67 48.55 7.69
C ALA A 1054 44.12 48.51 7.17
N MET A 1055 44.52 47.53 6.34
CA MET A 1055 45.95 47.33 6.00
C MET A 1055 46.47 48.19 4.85
N TYR A 1056 45.65 48.54 3.85
CA TYR A 1056 46.12 49.13 2.58
C TYR A 1056 46.66 50.58 2.66
N ARG A 1057 46.71 51.18 3.86
CA ARG A 1057 47.20 52.57 4.07
C ARG A 1057 48.66 52.66 4.53
N GLY A 1058 49.47 51.61 4.34
CA GLY A 1058 50.79 51.50 4.99
C GLY A 1058 51.88 50.66 4.31
N GLY A 1059 52.17 50.88 3.03
CA GLY A 1059 53.49 50.64 2.40
C GLY A 1059 54.20 49.30 2.69
N GLY A 1060 53.56 48.18 2.32
CA GLY A 1060 54.10 46.82 2.50
C GLY A 1060 55.12 46.36 1.43
N THR A 1061 55.47 45.08 1.47
CA THR A 1061 56.37 44.41 0.52
C THR A 1061 55.57 43.90 -0.70
N ASP A 1062 55.99 42.82 -1.36
CA ASP A 1062 55.30 42.21 -2.51
C ASP A 1062 55.27 40.68 -2.30
N PRO A 1063 54.12 39.99 -2.47
CA PRO A 1063 54.08 38.52 -2.43
C PRO A 1063 54.91 37.87 -3.55
N HIS A 1064 55.17 36.56 -3.44
CA HIS A 1064 56.07 35.83 -4.36
C HIS A 1064 55.62 34.37 -4.56
N PHE A 1065 55.81 33.83 -5.77
CA PHE A 1065 55.70 32.39 -6.08
C PHE A 1065 56.83 31.55 -5.48
N THR A 1066 56.60 30.24 -5.34
CA THR A 1066 57.53 29.29 -4.67
C THR A 1066 57.63 27.91 -5.31
N GLY A 1067 57.12 27.70 -6.53
CA GLY A 1067 57.18 26.42 -7.24
C GLY A 1067 58.58 26.15 -7.81
N PRO A 1068 59.10 24.91 -7.77
CA PRO A 1068 60.45 24.61 -8.22
C PRO A 1068 60.61 24.76 -9.75
N LEU A 1069 59.58 24.46 -10.54
CA LEU A 1069 59.62 24.63 -11.99
C LEU A 1069 59.48 26.11 -12.36
N ALA A 1070 58.56 26.85 -11.71
CA ALA A 1070 58.44 28.30 -11.88
C ALA A 1070 59.75 29.07 -11.57
N VAL A 1071 60.49 28.69 -10.52
CA VAL A 1071 61.81 29.27 -10.21
C VAL A 1071 62.84 28.90 -11.29
N ALA A 1072 62.90 27.63 -11.71
CA ALA A 1072 63.83 27.19 -12.75
C ALA A 1072 63.57 27.89 -14.11
N ALA A 1073 62.31 28.15 -14.46
CA ALA A 1073 61.94 28.88 -15.67
C ALA A 1073 62.33 30.37 -15.59
N PHE A 1074 62.18 31.02 -14.43
CA PHE A 1074 62.64 32.40 -14.22
C PHE A 1074 64.16 32.54 -14.37
N ASP A 1075 64.93 31.62 -13.77
CA ASP A 1075 66.39 31.58 -13.90
C ASP A 1075 66.81 31.27 -15.35
N ALA A 1076 66.15 30.33 -16.02
CA ALA A 1076 66.44 29.95 -17.42
C ALA A 1076 66.09 31.06 -18.44
N ALA A 1077 65.07 31.88 -18.15
CA ALA A 1077 64.71 33.04 -18.95
C ALA A 1077 65.59 34.28 -18.68
N GLY A 1078 66.63 34.16 -17.85
CA GLY A 1078 67.64 35.20 -17.64
C GLY A 1078 67.33 36.20 -16.52
N GLY A 1079 66.48 35.84 -15.56
CA GLY A 1079 66.31 36.62 -14.32
C GLY A 1079 67.61 36.69 -13.51
N GLU A 1080 67.87 37.81 -12.82
CA GLU A 1080 69.00 37.89 -11.89
C GLU A 1080 68.70 37.11 -10.60
N ALA A 1081 69.67 36.29 -10.18
CA ALA A 1081 69.49 35.25 -9.16
C ALA A 1081 68.95 35.78 -7.82
N TYR A 1082 67.67 35.52 -7.55
CA TYR A 1082 66.98 36.01 -6.36
C TYR A 1082 67.24 35.06 -5.16
N PRO A 1083 67.89 35.51 -4.07
CA PRO A 1083 68.49 34.62 -3.05
C PRO A 1083 67.47 33.91 -2.12
N GLY A 1084 66.17 34.00 -2.41
CA GLY A 1084 65.09 33.44 -1.60
C GLY A 1084 64.48 32.13 -2.09
N GLY A 1085 64.82 31.66 -3.30
CA GLY A 1085 64.14 30.52 -3.93
C GLY A 1085 62.67 30.83 -4.28
N LYS A 1086 62.42 32.06 -4.75
CA LYS A 1086 61.09 32.65 -4.93
C LYS A 1086 61.12 33.72 -6.03
N VAL A 1087 60.01 33.87 -6.76
CA VAL A 1087 59.85 34.86 -7.84
C VAL A 1087 58.83 35.94 -7.41
N PRO A 1088 59.14 37.26 -7.49
CA PRO A 1088 58.21 38.35 -7.18
C PRO A 1088 56.99 38.41 -8.11
N LEU A 1089 55.99 39.25 -7.79
CA LEU A 1089 54.73 39.32 -8.52
C LEU A 1089 54.51 40.64 -9.28
N GLU A 1090 54.95 41.79 -8.76
CA GLU A 1090 54.65 43.12 -9.31
C GLU A 1090 55.88 44.07 -9.37
N ASP A 1091 55.87 45.03 -10.31
CA ASP A 1091 56.89 46.07 -10.44
C ASP A 1091 56.42 47.41 -9.82
N LYS A 1092 57.34 48.16 -9.19
CA LYS A 1092 56.99 49.21 -8.21
C LYS A 1092 57.19 50.65 -8.72
N ILE A 1093 56.33 51.12 -9.64
CA ILE A 1093 56.25 52.54 -10.02
C ILE A 1093 54.78 53.05 -10.01
N PRO A 1094 54.44 54.09 -9.23
CA PRO A 1094 53.06 54.57 -9.09
C PRO A 1094 52.68 55.66 -10.10
N LEU A 1095 52.26 55.27 -11.31
CA LEU A 1095 51.49 56.10 -12.24
C LEU A 1095 50.44 55.23 -12.96
N VAL A 1096 49.29 55.83 -13.29
CA VAL A 1096 48.07 55.10 -13.68
C VAL A 1096 48.23 54.31 -14.99
N GLY A 1097 47.91 53.01 -14.94
CA GLY A 1097 47.37 52.26 -16.08
C GLY A 1097 48.33 51.86 -17.20
N ILE A 1098 49.52 51.30 -16.88
CA ILE A 1098 50.40 50.69 -17.91
C ILE A 1098 51.12 49.44 -17.38
N HIS A 1099 50.79 48.25 -17.91
CA HIS A 1099 51.58 47.03 -17.65
C HIS A 1099 52.91 47.05 -18.44
N TRP A 1100 53.98 46.52 -17.84
CA TRP A 1100 55.30 46.44 -18.49
C TRP A 1100 55.31 45.47 -19.67
N ARG A 1101 54.67 44.30 -19.50
CA ARG A 1101 54.55 43.21 -20.49
C ARG A 1101 53.99 43.72 -21.83
N GLN A 1102 52.95 44.55 -21.75
CA GLN A 1102 52.24 45.17 -22.88
C GLN A 1102 53.11 46.13 -23.73
N ARG A 1103 54.29 46.57 -23.25
CA ARG A 1103 55.27 47.32 -24.05
C ARG A 1103 56.30 46.44 -24.75
N VAL A 1104 56.51 45.21 -24.28
CA VAL A 1104 57.55 44.29 -24.75
C VAL A 1104 56.98 43.24 -25.70
N ILE A 1105 55.75 42.80 -25.45
CA ILE A 1105 55.03 41.79 -26.25
C ILE A 1105 53.71 42.40 -26.76
N PRO A 1106 53.65 42.85 -28.03
CA PRO A 1106 52.39 43.19 -28.67
C PRO A 1106 51.60 41.90 -28.94
N ARG A 1107 50.46 41.73 -28.26
CA ARG A 1107 49.68 40.47 -28.13
C ARG A 1107 50.29 39.45 -27.15
N ASP A 1108 50.48 39.89 -25.91
CA ASP A 1108 50.54 39.00 -24.74
C ASP A 1108 49.24 38.18 -24.65
N VAL A 1109 49.33 36.92 -24.22
CA VAL A 1109 48.20 35.97 -24.19
C VAL A 1109 47.30 36.17 -22.96
N MET A 1110 47.68 36.98 -21.95
CA MET A 1110 46.97 37.06 -20.67
C MET A 1110 46.71 38.49 -20.18
N ALA A 1111 46.51 39.47 -21.06
CA ALA A 1111 46.58 40.90 -20.73
C ALA A 1111 45.29 41.74 -20.98
N PRO A 1112 44.31 41.74 -20.06
CA PRO A 1112 43.25 42.75 -19.99
C PRO A 1112 43.75 44.10 -19.42
N TYR A 1113 42.90 45.13 -19.52
CA TYR A 1113 43.25 46.50 -19.12
C TYR A 1113 43.16 46.73 -17.59
N ALA A 1114 44.30 47.05 -16.99
CA ALA A 1114 44.53 47.46 -15.59
C ALA A 1114 44.40 46.37 -14.49
N ASP A 1115 45.46 46.27 -13.68
CA ASP A 1115 45.51 45.78 -12.30
C ASP A 1115 45.02 44.33 -12.03
N SER A 1116 45.13 43.42 -13.01
CA SER A 1116 44.85 41.98 -12.82
C SER A 1116 46.10 41.10 -12.60
N LEU A 1117 46.01 40.18 -11.63
CA LEU A 1117 47.15 39.43 -11.09
C LEU A 1117 47.60 38.22 -11.91
N LEU A 1118 46.80 37.73 -12.87
CA LEU A 1118 47.23 36.62 -13.75
C LEU A 1118 48.38 37.04 -14.69
N THR A 1119 48.55 38.35 -14.92
CA THR A 1119 49.58 38.93 -15.81
C THR A 1119 51.03 38.66 -15.37
N ALA A 1120 51.25 38.11 -14.18
CA ALA A 1120 52.58 37.80 -13.62
C ALA A 1120 53.06 36.36 -13.85
N MET A 1121 52.29 35.50 -14.54
CA MET A 1121 52.51 34.05 -14.57
C MET A 1121 53.23 33.57 -15.85
N THR A 1122 53.61 32.28 -15.88
CA THR A 1122 54.31 31.61 -17.00
C THR A 1122 53.62 30.30 -17.35
N VAL A 1123 53.77 29.81 -18.59
CA VAL A 1123 53.26 28.49 -19.02
C VAL A 1123 53.74 27.35 -18.09
N GLN A 1124 54.96 27.46 -17.56
CA GLN A 1124 55.51 26.49 -16.62
C GLN A 1124 54.68 26.34 -15.33
N THR A 1125 53.89 27.35 -14.96
CA THR A 1125 53.02 27.30 -13.77
C THR A 1125 51.79 26.40 -13.96
N LEU A 1126 51.38 26.09 -15.20
CA LEU A 1126 50.40 25.02 -15.47
C LEU A 1126 50.97 23.64 -15.10
N ALA A 1127 52.28 23.41 -15.32
CA ALA A 1127 52.94 22.16 -14.93
C ALA A 1127 53.11 22.04 -13.40
N ASP A 1128 53.38 23.15 -12.69
CA ASP A 1128 53.33 23.18 -11.21
C ASP A 1128 51.88 22.97 -10.68
N LEU A 1129 50.84 23.15 -11.51
CA LEU A 1129 49.44 22.76 -11.25
C LEU A 1129 49.06 21.37 -11.79
N GLY A 1130 49.97 20.65 -12.45
CA GLY A 1130 49.79 19.26 -12.88
C GLY A 1130 49.26 19.03 -14.31
N TYR A 1131 49.20 20.05 -15.18
CA TYR A 1131 48.93 19.87 -16.62
C TYR A 1131 50.22 19.59 -17.40
N GLU A 1132 50.14 18.81 -18.49
CA GLU A 1132 51.24 18.67 -19.46
C GLU A 1132 51.19 19.79 -20.51
N VAL A 1133 52.31 20.48 -20.73
CA VAL A 1133 52.36 21.72 -21.52
C VAL A 1133 53.61 21.84 -22.39
N ASP A 1134 53.44 22.41 -23.58
CA ASP A 1134 54.57 22.77 -24.44
C ASP A 1134 55.21 24.07 -23.96
N VAL A 1135 56.26 23.92 -23.14
CA VAL A 1135 57.07 25.02 -22.62
C VAL A 1135 57.76 25.86 -23.71
N SER A 1136 57.82 25.41 -24.97
CA SER A 1136 58.30 26.23 -26.09
C SER A 1136 57.28 27.28 -26.56
N LYS A 1137 56.01 27.17 -26.12
CA LYS A 1137 54.98 28.21 -26.28
C LYS A 1137 55.07 29.32 -25.22
N ALA A 1138 55.97 29.19 -24.24
CA ALA A 1138 56.16 30.18 -23.19
C ALA A 1138 56.84 31.45 -23.73
N ASP A 1139 56.32 32.62 -23.36
CA ASP A 1139 56.89 33.90 -23.77
C ASP A 1139 58.27 34.16 -23.12
N PRO A 1140 59.26 34.67 -23.87
CA PRO A 1140 60.57 35.00 -23.33
C PRO A 1140 60.51 36.25 -22.42
N TYR A 1141 61.10 36.14 -21.23
CA TYR A 1141 61.20 37.25 -20.28
C TYR A 1141 62.25 38.28 -20.74
N THR A 1142 61.96 39.58 -20.61
CA THR A 1142 62.96 40.66 -20.80
C THR A 1142 62.56 41.91 -20.02
N LEU A 1143 63.50 42.50 -19.28
CA LEU A 1143 63.27 43.71 -18.46
C LEU A 1143 63.13 44.98 -19.33
N PRO A 1144 62.21 45.92 -19.00
CA PRO A 1144 62.04 47.17 -19.74
C PRO A 1144 63.26 48.12 -19.69
N GLY A 1145 63.72 48.55 -20.87
CA GLY A 1145 64.82 49.54 -21.02
C GLY A 1145 64.36 51.00 -20.95
N ALA A 1146 65.27 51.89 -20.55
CA ALA A 1146 64.98 53.27 -20.12
C ALA A 1146 64.62 54.31 -21.22
N ALA A 1147 63.94 53.94 -22.32
CA ALA A 1147 63.69 54.87 -23.44
C ALA A 1147 62.43 54.58 -24.29
N GLN A 1148 61.25 55.06 -23.86
CA GLN A 1148 60.12 55.47 -24.73
C GLN A 1148 58.98 56.15 -23.94
N GLY A 1149 58.39 57.23 -24.49
CA GLY A 1149 57.26 57.97 -23.92
C GLY A 1149 56.82 59.21 -24.73
N ASP A 1150 55.93 60.02 -24.14
CA ASP A 1150 55.36 61.32 -24.59
C ASP A 1150 54.36 61.30 -25.78
N VAL A 1151 53.06 61.32 -25.45
CA VAL A 1151 51.98 62.06 -26.16
C VAL A 1151 51.06 62.66 -25.09
N ARG A 1152 50.47 63.85 -25.34
CA ARG A 1152 49.65 64.66 -24.40
C ARG A 1152 48.37 65.18 -25.07
N GLY A 1153 47.52 65.91 -24.33
CA GLY A 1153 46.30 66.56 -24.83
C GLY A 1153 45.06 66.07 -24.06
N ASP A 1154 44.63 66.64 -22.93
CA ASP A 1154 44.45 68.05 -22.48
C ASP A 1154 43.12 68.65 -23.01
N GLY A 1155 42.10 68.81 -22.14
CA GLY A 1155 40.82 69.47 -22.46
C GLY A 1155 39.77 69.36 -21.34
N GLU A 1156 39.01 70.45 -21.08
CA GLU A 1156 38.07 70.59 -19.95
C GLU A 1156 36.58 70.63 -20.39
N ASP A 1157 35.66 70.66 -19.40
CA ASP A 1157 34.22 70.97 -19.46
C ASP A 1157 33.24 70.00 -20.19
N ALA A 1158 32.64 69.07 -19.42
CA ALA A 1158 31.18 68.90 -19.32
C ALA A 1158 30.77 68.04 -18.10
N GLU A 1159 29.64 68.36 -17.46
CA GLU A 1159 29.14 67.72 -16.23
C GLU A 1159 28.72 66.24 -16.44
N GLY A 1160 28.96 65.35 -15.45
CA GLY A 1160 28.25 64.05 -15.40
C GLY A 1160 28.98 62.84 -14.83
N ALA A 1161 30.30 62.89 -14.57
CA ALA A 1161 31.09 61.73 -14.13
C ALA A 1161 30.86 61.38 -12.64
N VAL A 1162 29.77 60.69 -12.32
CA VAL A 1162 29.58 60.04 -11.00
C VAL A 1162 30.49 58.81 -10.90
N ALA A 1163 31.40 58.82 -9.94
CA ALA A 1163 32.25 57.69 -9.60
C ALA A 1163 31.64 56.90 -8.43
N GLU A 1164 31.31 55.63 -8.66
CA GLU A 1164 31.15 54.56 -7.66
C GLU A 1164 31.17 53.23 -8.45
N LEU A 1165 32.36 52.77 -8.85
CA LEU A 1165 33.23 51.83 -8.13
C LEU A 1165 32.75 50.38 -8.21
N PHE A 1166 33.50 49.58 -8.96
CA PHE A 1166 33.47 48.11 -8.88
C PHE A 1166 33.88 47.68 -7.47
N SER A 1167 33.23 46.65 -6.92
CA SER A 1167 33.60 46.05 -5.64
C SER A 1167 34.02 44.59 -5.84
N ASP A 1168 35.29 44.34 -5.54
CA ASP A 1168 36.03 43.11 -5.25
C ASP A 1168 35.31 41.74 -5.34
N ASP A 1169 36.03 40.76 -5.90
CA ASP A 1169 36.06 39.38 -5.38
C ASP A 1169 37.48 38.94 -4.90
N VAL A 1170 38.49 39.82 -4.91
CA VAL A 1170 39.83 39.57 -4.34
C VAL A 1170 40.50 40.83 -3.79
N ILE A 1171 40.79 40.90 -2.47
CA ILE A 1171 41.97 41.65 -1.96
C ILE A 1171 42.66 40.92 -0.78
N ARG A 1172 43.97 41.15 -0.63
CA ARG A 1172 44.95 40.34 0.15
C ARG A 1172 44.96 40.60 1.66
N GLY A 1173 45.03 39.52 2.46
CA GLY A 1173 45.45 39.52 3.88
C GLY A 1173 46.71 38.67 4.12
N PRO A 1174 47.33 38.70 5.32
CA PRO A 1174 48.56 37.95 5.59
C PRO A 1174 48.32 36.44 5.76
N VAL A 1175 49.12 35.61 5.09
CA VAL A 1175 49.02 34.15 5.19
C VAL A 1175 49.51 33.69 6.56
N ILE A 1176 48.60 33.14 7.38
CA ILE A 1176 48.94 32.47 8.63
C ILE A 1176 49.16 30.98 8.35
N VAL A 1177 50.40 30.54 8.40
CA VAL A 1177 50.75 29.11 8.36
C VAL A 1177 50.61 28.55 9.78
N VAL A 1178 49.83 27.48 9.91
CA VAL A 1178 49.72 26.67 11.14
C VAL A 1178 50.45 25.33 10.99
N ASP A 1179 50.89 24.76 12.10
CA ASP A 1179 51.41 23.38 12.16
C ASP A 1179 50.31 22.34 12.43
N SER A 1180 50.68 21.05 12.46
CA SER A 1180 49.76 19.93 12.63
C SER A 1180 49.06 19.87 14.00
N ASP A 1181 49.56 20.60 15.00
CA ASP A 1181 48.95 20.74 16.32
C ASP A 1181 48.06 22.02 16.41
N GLY A 1182 47.82 22.69 15.28
CA GLY A 1182 46.92 23.83 15.15
C GLY A 1182 47.51 25.18 15.58
N LYS A 1183 48.84 25.30 15.71
CA LYS A 1183 49.49 26.50 16.22
C LYS A 1183 50.07 27.36 15.09
N ALA A 1184 49.87 28.67 15.16
CA ALA A 1184 50.40 29.61 14.16
C ALA A 1184 51.94 29.71 14.24
N VAL A 1185 52.62 29.30 13.16
CA VAL A 1185 54.09 29.24 13.06
C VAL A 1185 54.71 30.29 12.14
N ARG A 1186 53.95 30.84 11.19
CA ARG A 1186 54.42 31.95 10.32
C ARG A 1186 53.27 32.86 9.94
N ILE A 1187 53.50 34.17 9.94
CA ILE A 1187 52.57 35.17 9.39
C ILE A 1187 53.29 35.89 8.26
N ILE A 1188 52.97 35.54 7.01
CA ILE A 1188 53.50 36.21 5.81
C ILE A 1188 52.62 37.42 5.54
N ARG A 1189 53.09 38.61 5.94
CA ARG A 1189 52.53 39.87 5.46
C ARG A 1189 53.02 40.11 4.03
N PRO A 1190 52.17 40.61 3.12
CA PRO A 1190 52.57 41.05 1.80
C PRO A 1190 53.75 42.04 1.86
#